data_AF-A0A5N7DPZ4-F1
#
_entry.id   AF-A0A5N7DPZ4-F1
#
_cell.length_a   1.000
_cell.length_b   1.000
_cell.length_c   1.000
_cell.angle_alpha   90.00
_cell.angle_beta   90.00
_cell.angle_gamma   90.00
#
_symmetry.space_group_name_H-M   'P 1'
#
loop_
_entity.id
_entity.type
_entity.pdbx_description
1 polymer ?
#
loop_
_entity_poly.entity_id
_entity_poly.type
_entity_poly.pdbx_seq_one_letter_code
_entity_poly.pdbx_strand_id
1 'polypeptide(L)'
;MSVAVQTLVQPDIEYHPDYEKYTARAARRKATEQLPTTLPDGFPQKLESPLVWEGKDVEKRDDWIYKLNDAQREEIDAALKTFQAQNLSLGNINQDTFPLPNLRPTLRSLSNEIHNGRGFFVLRGLDIDRYTREENIIIYAGVSSHIGNIRGRQQDRRFTPDGGSVVLSHIKDLTRTSVANSIGAPSNTADKQVFHTDSGDIISLLCLHPAAEGGESQISSSWLVYNILAKERPDLIRTLSEPWPLDGFNDPVKPYTTRPLLYHQKATDTTPERVLIQYARRYFTGFLAQPRSTDIPPISEAQAEALDAIHFIAEEHSAALDFQKGDVQYINNLSIFHARKGFRDEPDKERHLLRLWLRDPENAWATPEPLRERWENVYGNVTVEEQIFPLEPKLRKTVGSGVVYNLSITIFCIGFALAPMVLAPFSELNGRRPIFVISGVVFTACIIACGGTHLFAGLLVARFFQGVGASTFSTMVGGVISDIYHAEDRNTPMALFSGAALFGTGLAPLLSSVIVYHTTWRWIYYSHAIVSAVFVVIIFFFFKETRGSVILSRKAHALNKYYEALEDAGHFGVIMPNESGEKQCVKRIRWKVKSDEQRASLGQMISISLYRPFHMLFTEPVVFFFSLWAAFSWAVLYLQFGSVPLVFQTNHGFNVEQSGAVFTSMCVAVIIATLISIYQERVVSRFVTLPNTPEKRLYFACVQAVLMPAGLFWFGWSSYPSVHWIAPAMAVGCATMGILSIYLAVFNYLADTYHRFASSAIAAQSCCKMPLAGISWAGAALTLVPWVLSFYGPRIRAKSKLASELAH
;
A
#
# COMPACT_ATOMS: atom_id res chain seq x y z
N MET A 1 46.63 28.19 10.80
CA MET A 1 46.53 26.99 9.96
C MET A 1 45.06 26.58 9.92
N SER A 2 44.36 26.85 8.82
CA SER A 2 42.98 26.38 8.65
C SER A 2 43.03 24.88 8.38
N VAL A 3 42.50 24.08 9.31
CA VAL A 3 42.26 22.65 9.08
C VAL A 3 41.26 22.57 7.94
N ALA A 4 41.71 22.14 6.77
CA ALA A 4 40.83 21.85 5.65
C ALA A 4 39.86 20.75 6.12
N VAL A 5 38.58 21.08 6.23
CA VAL A 5 37.53 20.09 6.46
C VAL A 5 37.49 19.22 5.21
N GLN A 6 38.16 18.07 5.26
CA GLN A 6 38.13 17.08 4.21
C GLN A 6 36.70 16.52 4.20
N THR A 7 35.90 16.93 3.21
CA THR A 7 34.56 16.38 2.99
C THR A 7 34.72 14.88 2.74
N LEU A 8 34.31 14.06 3.71
CA LEU A 8 34.26 12.61 3.53
C LEU A 8 33.30 12.33 2.36
N VAL A 9 33.79 11.61 1.35
CA VAL A 9 33.02 11.18 0.19
C VAL A 9 32.80 9.68 0.32
N GLN A 10 31.61 9.20 -0.05
CA GLN A 10 31.33 7.76 -0.10
C GLN A 10 32.34 7.07 -1.04
N PRO A 11 33.11 6.08 -0.56
CA PRO A 11 34.03 5.33 -1.39
C PRO A 11 33.34 4.66 -2.56
N ASP A 12 34.06 4.46 -3.65
CA ASP A 12 33.60 3.66 -4.80
C ASP A 12 33.56 2.17 -4.41
N ILE A 13 32.43 1.76 -3.83
CA ILE A 13 32.17 0.40 -3.37
C ILE A 13 30.74 0.00 -3.70
N GLU A 14 30.58 -1.22 -4.20
CA GLU A 14 29.29 -1.77 -4.61
C GLU A 14 28.91 -2.99 -3.77
N TYR A 15 27.65 -3.44 -3.92
CA TYR A 15 27.17 -4.65 -3.26
C TYR A 15 27.97 -5.88 -3.69
N HIS A 16 28.29 -6.00 -4.97
CA HIS A 16 29.20 -7.03 -5.46
C HIS A 16 30.65 -6.57 -5.27
N PRO A 17 31.48 -7.32 -4.53
CA PRO A 17 32.86 -6.94 -4.29
C PRO A 17 33.69 -7.02 -5.57
N ASP A 18 34.62 -6.09 -5.71
CA ASP A 18 35.54 -5.96 -6.84
C ASP A 18 36.97 -6.11 -6.32
N TYR A 19 37.66 -7.15 -6.81
CA TYR A 19 38.99 -7.51 -6.33
C TYR A 19 40.07 -6.52 -6.78
N GLU A 20 39.93 -5.94 -7.97
CA GLU A 20 40.87 -4.94 -8.47
C GLU A 20 40.75 -3.63 -7.67
N LYS A 21 39.51 -3.18 -7.40
CA LYS A 21 39.27 -2.02 -6.54
C LYS A 21 39.78 -2.25 -5.11
N TYR A 22 39.56 -3.44 -4.55
CA TYR A 22 40.06 -3.81 -3.23
C TYR A 22 41.58 -3.74 -3.14
N THR A 23 42.29 -4.40 -4.07
CA THR A 23 43.76 -4.46 -4.06
C THR A 23 44.37 -3.08 -4.30
N ALA A 24 43.81 -2.28 -5.22
CA ALA A 24 44.23 -0.90 -5.45
C ALA A 24 44.02 -0.01 -4.20
N ARG A 25 42.87 -0.15 -3.53
CA ARG A 25 42.57 0.57 -2.28
C ARG A 25 43.56 0.19 -1.17
N ALA A 26 43.80 -1.10 -0.96
CA ALA A 26 44.72 -1.61 0.04
C ALA A 26 46.16 -1.12 -0.20
N ALA A 27 46.63 -1.17 -1.47
CA ALA A 27 47.95 -0.67 -1.85
C ALA A 27 48.08 0.83 -1.60
N ARG A 28 47.07 1.63 -2.00
CA ARG A 28 47.04 3.07 -1.76
C ARG A 28 47.11 3.39 -0.27
N ARG A 29 46.25 2.77 0.55
CA ARG A 29 46.21 3.04 2.00
C ARG A 29 47.53 2.68 2.69
N LYS A 30 48.13 1.54 2.35
CA LYS A 30 49.47 1.16 2.85
C LYS A 30 50.58 2.15 2.45
N ALA A 31 50.45 2.82 1.30
CA ALA A 31 51.43 3.80 0.83
C ALA A 31 51.20 5.20 1.39
N THR A 32 49.95 5.59 1.68
CA THR A 32 49.60 6.98 2.02
C THR A 32 49.24 7.21 3.49
N GLU A 33 48.91 6.18 4.25
CA GLU A 33 48.44 6.30 5.63
C GLU A 33 49.41 5.63 6.63
N GLN A 34 49.48 6.15 7.86
CA GLN A 34 50.15 5.47 8.97
C GLN A 34 49.19 4.46 9.59
N LEU A 35 49.26 3.23 9.12
CA LEU A 35 48.39 2.14 9.58
C LEU A 35 48.87 1.57 10.92
N PRO A 36 47.99 1.39 11.91
CA PRO A 36 48.35 0.73 13.15
C PRO A 36 48.81 -0.72 12.95
N THR A 37 49.90 -1.09 13.61
CA THR A 37 50.48 -2.45 13.53
C THR A 37 50.11 -3.33 14.73
N THR A 38 49.30 -2.81 15.67
CA THR A 38 48.88 -3.52 16.88
C THR A 38 47.36 -3.61 16.96
N LEU A 39 46.87 -4.71 17.55
CA LEU A 39 45.44 -4.89 17.79
C LEU A 39 44.88 -3.84 18.76
N PRO A 40 43.59 -3.50 18.66
CA PRO A 40 42.93 -2.68 19.66
C PRO A 40 42.93 -3.36 21.03
N ASP A 41 42.91 -2.56 22.10
CA ASP A 41 42.92 -3.07 23.46
C ASP A 41 41.76 -4.04 23.72
N GLY A 42 42.08 -5.17 24.35
CA GLY A 42 41.13 -6.22 24.69
C GLY A 42 41.04 -7.34 23.66
N PHE A 43 41.37 -7.12 22.39
CA PHE A 43 41.22 -8.14 21.35
C PHE A 43 42.33 -9.23 21.39
N PRO A 44 41.98 -10.52 21.22
CA PRO A 44 42.94 -11.61 21.28
C PRO A 44 43.84 -11.66 20.05
N GLN A 45 45.12 -11.99 20.23
CA GLN A 45 46.09 -12.13 19.13
C GLN A 45 45.74 -13.29 18.19
N LYS A 46 45.13 -14.34 18.74
CA LYS A 46 44.73 -15.54 18.01
C LYS A 46 43.62 -16.24 18.80
N LEU A 47 42.60 -16.68 18.10
CA LEU A 47 41.53 -17.52 18.61
C LEU A 47 41.89 -18.99 18.42
N GLU A 48 41.68 -19.80 19.46
CA GLU A 48 41.88 -21.25 19.44
C GLU A 48 40.58 -21.93 19.88
N SER A 49 39.88 -22.56 18.94
CA SER A 49 38.55 -23.13 19.15
C SER A 49 38.18 -24.08 17.99
N PRO A 50 37.28 -25.06 18.20
CA PRO A 50 36.67 -25.83 17.12
C PRO A 50 35.99 -24.99 16.03
N LEU A 51 35.66 -23.72 16.32
CA LEU A 51 35.15 -22.76 15.34
C LEU A 51 36.21 -22.30 14.32
N VAL A 52 37.51 -22.54 14.56
CA VAL A 52 38.59 -22.19 13.64
C VAL A 52 38.86 -23.38 12.72
N TRP A 53 38.36 -23.30 11.50
CA TRP A 53 38.52 -24.34 10.49
C TRP A 53 38.63 -23.75 9.09
N GLU A 54 39.21 -24.55 8.20
CA GLU A 54 39.45 -24.25 6.79
C GLU A 54 38.40 -24.94 5.91
N GLY A 55 37.85 -24.24 4.93
CA GLY A 55 36.77 -24.77 4.10
C GLY A 55 37.15 -26.06 3.35
N LYS A 56 38.36 -26.11 2.80
CA LYS A 56 38.94 -27.31 2.14
C LYS A 56 39.00 -28.54 3.03
N ASP A 57 39.03 -28.39 4.36
CA ASP A 57 39.08 -29.51 5.30
C ASP A 57 37.67 -29.94 5.72
N VAL A 58 36.72 -29.01 5.74
CA VAL A 58 35.28 -29.30 5.89
C VAL A 58 34.77 -30.11 4.70
N GLU A 59 35.12 -29.72 3.47
CA GLU A 59 34.65 -30.38 2.24
C GLU A 59 35.15 -31.84 2.09
N LYS A 60 36.24 -32.20 2.76
CA LYS A 60 36.80 -33.57 2.74
C LYS A 60 36.12 -34.52 3.72
N ARG A 61 35.27 -34.01 4.61
CA ARG A 61 34.63 -34.76 5.70
C ARG A 61 33.12 -34.72 5.53
N ASP A 62 32.43 -35.68 6.14
CA ASP A 62 30.97 -35.77 6.19
C ASP A 62 30.43 -35.73 7.63
N ASP A 63 31.29 -35.50 8.62
CA ASP A 63 30.95 -35.51 10.05
C ASP A 63 30.09 -34.31 10.50
N TRP A 64 29.82 -33.37 9.59
CA TRP A 64 28.87 -32.27 9.75
C TRP A 64 27.46 -32.62 9.23
N ILE A 65 27.26 -33.81 8.64
CA ILE A 65 25.97 -34.31 8.18
C ILE A 65 25.40 -35.28 9.22
N TYR A 66 24.24 -34.95 9.79
CA TYR A 66 23.46 -35.91 10.57
C TYR A 66 22.32 -36.46 9.72
N LYS A 67 22.41 -37.74 9.34
CA LYS A 67 21.40 -38.41 8.51
C LYS A 67 20.33 -39.07 9.38
N LEU A 68 19.08 -38.69 9.16
CA LEU A 68 17.93 -39.30 9.82
C LEU A 68 17.76 -40.75 9.39
N ASN A 69 17.54 -41.64 10.36
CA ASN A 69 17.16 -43.03 10.10
C ASN A 69 15.64 -43.18 9.96
N ASP A 70 15.17 -44.36 9.54
CA ASP A 70 13.74 -44.64 9.32
C ASP A 70 12.89 -44.42 10.58
N ALA A 71 13.34 -44.92 11.74
CA ALA A 71 12.61 -44.77 12.99
C ALA A 71 12.45 -43.31 13.41
N GLN A 72 13.46 -42.47 13.17
CA GLN A 72 13.39 -41.03 13.44
C GLN A 72 12.44 -40.31 12.46
N ARG A 73 12.38 -40.75 11.20
CA ARG A 73 11.42 -40.22 10.23
C ARG A 73 9.99 -40.56 10.60
N GLU A 74 9.76 -41.80 11.05
CA GLU A 74 8.45 -42.22 11.59
C GLU A 74 8.07 -41.45 12.86
N GLU A 75 9.03 -41.17 13.75
CA GLU A 75 8.82 -40.34 14.93
C GLU A 75 8.40 -38.90 14.56
N ILE A 76 9.03 -38.30 13.55
CA ILE A 76 8.66 -36.97 13.04
C ILE A 76 7.24 -36.98 12.44
N ASP A 77 6.88 -38.03 11.70
CA ASP A 77 5.52 -38.21 11.16
C ASP A 77 4.46 -38.34 12.27
N ALA A 78 4.79 -39.08 13.33
CA ALA A 78 3.92 -39.21 14.51
C ALA A 78 3.76 -37.86 15.23
N ALA A 79 4.85 -37.10 15.40
CA ALA A 79 4.81 -35.78 16.03
C ALA A 79 3.98 -34.78 15.21
N LEU A 80 4.05 -34.81 13.87
CA LEU A 80 3.19 -34.02 13.00
C LEU A 80 1.71 -34.34 13.24
N LYS A 81 1.34 -35.63 13.25
CA LYS A 81 -0.04 -36.07 13.50
C LYS A 81 -0.52 -35.65 14.88
N THR A 82 0.33 -35.77 15.91
CA THR A 82 0.03 -35.33 17.27
C THR A 82 -0.23 -33.82 17.34
N PHE A 83 0.56 -32.99 16.63
CA PHE A 83 0.32 -31.55 16.58
C PHE A 83 -0.99 -31.21 15.86
N GLN A 84 -1.23 -31.80 14.68
CA GLN A 84 -2.46 -31.58 13.92
C GLN A 84 -3.72 -31.99 14.69
N ALA A 85 -3.66 -33.10 15.44
CA ALA A 85 -4.78 -33.58 16.25
C ALA A 85 -5.18 -32.62 17.39
N GLN A 86 -4.25 -31.75 17.85
CA GLN A 86 -4.54 -30.75 18.88
C GLN A 86 -5.28 -29.52 18.32
N ASN A 87 -5.31 -29.35 16.99
CA ASN A 87 -5.98 -28.22 16.31
C ASN A 87 -5.54 -26.84 16.84
N LEU A 88 -4.25 -26.69 17.14
CA LEU A 88 -3.65 -25.45 17.61
C LEU A 88 -3.15 -24.60 16.45
N SER A 89 -2.99 -23.30 16.66
CA SER A 89 -2.35 -22.42 15.68
C SER A 89 -0.86 -22.76 15.53
N LEU A 90 -0.28 -22.49 14.36
CA LEU A 90 1.14 -22.76 14.06
C LEU A 90 2.11 -22.06 15.04
N GLY A 91 1.70 -20.96 15.69
CA GLY A 91 2.48 -20.33 16.74
C GLY A 91 2.77 -21.24 17.94
N ASN A 92 1.90 -22.22 18.20
CA ASN A 92 2.03 -23.16 19.32
C ASN A 92 3.04 -24.28 19.07
N ILE A 93 3.67 -24.35 17.89
CA ILE A 93 4.69 -25.37 17.61
C ILE A 93 5.90 -25.14 18.52
N ASN A 94 6.15 -26.10 19.42
CA ASN A 94 7.26 -26.11 20.36
C ASN A 94 7.62 -27.56 20.75
N GLN A 95 8.56 -27.73 21.67
CA GLN A 95 9.06 -29.05 22.09
C GLN A 95 7.99 -29.94 22.76
N ASP A 96 6.97 -29.33 23.37
CA ASP A 96 5.89 -30.04 24.08
C ASP A 96 4.77 -30.45 23.12
N THR A 97 4.41 -29.57 22.18
CA THR A 97 3.34 -29.81 21.20
C THR A 97 3.82 -30.60 19.97
N PHE A 98 5.13 -30.65 19.73
CA PHE A 98 5.79 -31.47 18.71
C PHE A 98 6.88 -32.37 19.36
N PRO A 99 6.48 -33.42 20.10
CA PRO A 99 7.40 -34.22 20.90
C PRO A 99 8.26 -35.16 20.05
N LEU A 100 9.56 -35.21 20.33
CA LEU A 100 10.55 -36.09 19.67
C LEU A 100 11.40 -36.84 20.72
N PRO A 101 10.81 -37.72 21.56
CA PRO A 101 11.50 -38.31 22.70
C PRO A 101 12.83 -39.01 22.37
N ASN A 102 12.93 -39.70 21.23
CA ASN A 102 14.12 -40.45 20.83
C ASN A 102 15.12 -39.59 20.05
N LEU A 103 14.64 -38.71 19.17
CA LEU A 103 15.49 -37.82 18.38
C LEU A 103 15.99 -36.59 19.18
N ARG A 104 15.25 -36.13 20.19
CA ARG A 104 15.57 -34.92 20.99
C ARG A 104 16.98 -34.94 21.61
N PRO A 105 17.46 -36.03 22.27
CA PRO A 105 18.83 -36.05 22.82
C PRO A 105 19.89 -35.74 21.76
N THR A 106 19.71 -36.25 20.54
CA THR A 106 20.62 -35.97 19.43
C THR A 106 20.51 -34.53 18.96
N LEU A 107 19.29 -34.00 18.79
CA LEU A 107 19.09 -32.60 18.43
C LEU A 107 19.68 -31.64 19.46
N ARG A 108 19.58 -31.93 20.77
CA ARG A 108 20.24 -31.13 21.82
C ARG A 108 21.77 -31.19 21.72
N SER A 109 22.34 -32.37 21.46
CA SER A 109 23.77 -32.52 21.20
C SER A 109 24.23 -31.72 19.97
N LEU A 110 23.44 -31.72 18.89
CA LEU A 110 23.69 -30.93 17.69
C LEU A 110 23.52 -29.42 17.92
N SER A 111 22.59 -29.00 18.79
CA SER A 111 22.51 -27.59 19.21
C SER A 111 23.78 -27.17 19.97
N ASN A 112 24.32 -28.02 20.84
CA ASN A 112 25.59 -27.76 21.49
C ASN A 112 26.75 -27.67 20.48
N GLU A 113 26.76 -28.51 19.44
CA GLU A 113 27.76 -28.45 18.34
C GLU A 113 27.72 -27.10 17.58
N ILE A 114 26.53 -26.50 17.41
CA ILE A 114 26.39 -25.14 16.83
C ILE A 114 27.04 -24.08 17.73
N HIS A 115 26.90 -24.17 19.04
CA HIS A 115 27.32 -23.08 19.94
C HIS A 115 28.76 -23.23 20.45
N ASN A 116 29.22 -24.47 20.63
CA ASN A 116 30.49 -24.80 21.28
C ASN A 116 31.40 -25.70 20.42
N GLY A 117 30.89 -26.26 19.33
CA GLY A 117 31.64 -27.07 18.36
C GLY A 117 32.02 -26.26 17.11
N ARG A 118 31.88 -26.89 15.93
CA ARG A 118 32.27 -26.28 14.65
C ARG A 118 31.41 -25.11 14.17
N GLY A 119 30.24 -24.90 14.77
CA GLY A 119 29.37 -23.78 14.44
C GLY A 119 28.24 -24.08 13.45
N PHE A 120 28.18 -25.27 12.86
CA PHE A 120 27.11 -25.62 11.92
C PHE A 120 26.94 -27.15 11.79
N PHE A 121 25.80 -27.59 11.28
CA PHE A 121 25.59 -28.95 10.77
C PHE A 121 24.45 -28.97 9.74
N VAL A 122 24.32 -30.08 9.00
CA VAL A 122 23.21 -30.34 8.10
C VAL A 122 22.43 -31.57 8.59
N LEU A 123 21.14 -31.39 8.87
CA LEU A 123 20.21 -32.47 9.11
C LEU A 123 19.71 -32.97 7.76
N ARG A 124 20.00 -34.23 7.42
CA ARG A 124 19.67 -34.82 6.12
C ARG A 124 18.55 -35.86 6.24
N GLY A 125 17.59 -35.77 5.33
CA GLY A 125 16.61 -36.84 5.09
C GLY A 125 15.16 -36.55 5.49
N LEU A 126 14.73 -35.28 5.58
CA LEU A 126 13.29 -35.00 5.66
C LEU A 126 12.62 -35.31 4.32
N ASP A 127 11.56 -36.12 4.33
CA ASP A 127 10.84 -36.54 3.13
C ASP A 127 9.79 -35.50 2.74
N ILE A 128 10.24 -34.40 2.17
CA ILE A 128 9.36 -33.24 1.93
C ILE A 128 8.30 -33.48 0.85
N ASP A 129 8.47 -34.46 -0.03
CA ASP A 129 7.51 -34.78 -1.10
C ASP A 129 6.29 -35.54 -0.57
N ARG A 130 6.44 -36.19 0.59
CA ARG A 130 5.36 -36.90 1.27
C ARG A 130 4.33 -35.96 1.90
N TYR A 131 4.71 -34.71 2.16
CA TYR A 131 3.93 -33.77 2.96
C TYR A 131 3.45 -32.57 2.14
N THR A 132 2.31 -32.01 2.52
CA THR A 132 1.86 -30.71 2.02
C THR A 132 2.81 -29.59 2.44
N ARG A 133 2.67 -28.39 1.85
CA ARG A 133 3.51 -27.23 2.20
C ARG A 133 3.37 -26.84 3.67
N GLU A 134 2.14 -26.85 4.17
CA GLU A 134 1.85 -26.53 5.57
C GLU A 134 2.45 -27.58 6.52
N GLU A 135 2.30 -28.87 6.19
CA GLU A 135 2.90 -29.96 6.98
C GLU A 135 4.43 -29.89 6.98
N ASN A 136 5.06 -29.57 5.86
CA ASN A 136 6.50 -29.32 5.80
C ASN A 136 6.92 -28.15 6.69
N ILE A 137 6.13 -27.07 6.75
CA ILE A 137 6.36 -25.96 7.68
C ILE A 137 6.24 -26.41 9.13
N ILE A 138 5.23 -27.22 9.46
CA ILE A 138 5.02 -27.75 10.81
C ILE A 138 6.20 -28.64 11.22
N ILE A 139 6.59 -29.60 10.38
CA ILE A 139 7.73 -30.49 10.60
C ILE A 139 9.00 -29.67 10.81
N TYR A 140 9.25 -28.71 9.91
CA TYR A 140 10.45 -27.90 9.97
C TYR A 140 10.53 -27.07 11.24
N ALA A 141 9.45 -26.38 11.61
CA ALA A 141 9.37 -25.60 12.84
C ALA A 141 9.43 -26.48 14.10
N GLY A 142 8.80 -27.66 14.05
CA GLY A 142 8.76 -28.64 15.13
C GLY A 142 10.13 -29.22 15.44
N VAL A 143 10.82 -29.78 14.43
CA VAL A 143 12.20 -30.28 14.55
C VAL A 143 13.15 -29.14 14.97
N SER A 144 13.03 -27.96 14.37
CA SER A 144 13.86 -26.79 14.70
C SER A 144 13.67 -26.31 16.15
N SER A 145 12.49 -26.50 16.75
CA SER A 145 12.22 -26.09 18.13
C SER A 145 13.07 -26.83 19.17
N HIS A 146 13.54 -28.04 18.83
CA HIS A 146 14.47 -28.82 19.65
C HIS A 146 15.92 -28.36 19.50
N ILE A 147 16.26 -27.62 18.43
CA ILE A 147 17.55 -26.93 18.28
C ILE A 147 17.50 -25.57 19.00
N GLY A 148 16.54 -24.71 18.64
CA GLY A 148 16.31 -23.43 19.28
C GLY A 148 14.82 -23.11 19.33
N ASN A 149 14.26 -23.06 20.54
CA ASN A 149 12.81 -22.96 20.72
C ASN A 149 12.26 -21.54 20.49
N ILE A 150 13.10 -20.51 20.53
CA ILE A 150 12.67 -19.12 20.33
C ILE A 150 12.85 -18.75 18.85
N ARG A 151 11.76 -18.36 18.18
CA ARG A 151 11.77 -17.91 16.78
C ARG A 151 11.84 -16.39 16.68
N GLY A 152 12.71 -15.90 15.81
CA GLY A 152 12.93 -14.47 15.55
C GLY A 152 12.09 -13.92 14.40
N ARG A 153 11.72 -12.64 14.49
CA ARG A 153 11.03 -11.91 13.42
C ARG A 153 11.90 -11.76 12.19
N GLN A 154 11.39 -12.15 11.03
CA GLN A 154 12.03 -12.04 9.73
C GLN A 154 11.96 -10.62 9.13
N GLN A 155 11.06 -9.79 9.67
CA GLN A 155 10.88 -8.39 9.26
C GLN A 155 10.57 -7.48 10.45
N ASP A 156 10.82 -6.19 10.27
CA ASP A 156 10.55 -5.16 11.28
C ASP A 156 9.04 -5.01 11.51
N ARG A 157 8.63 -4.85 12.77
CA ARG A 157 7.22 -4.71 13.19
C ARG A 157 6.47 -3.59 12.46
N ARG A 158 7.19 -2.55 12.02
CA ARG A 158 6.59 -1.43 11.28
C ARG A 158 6.01 -1.84 9.92
N PHE A 159 6.41 -2.99 9.40
CA PHE A 159 5.91 -3.55 8.14
C PHE A 159 4.76 -4.55 8.30
N THR A 160 4.33 -4.80 9.54
CA THR A 160 3.21 -5.65 9.90
C THR A 160 2.16 -4.80 10.63
N PRO A 161 1.34 -4.00 9.91
CA PRO A 161 0.37 -3.09 10.52
C PRO A 161 -0.67 -3.80 11.40
N ASP A 162 -0.92 -5.07 11.11
CA ASP A 162 -1.91 -5.91 11.78
C ASP A 162 -1.41 -6.49 13.12
N GLY A 163 -0.20 -6.12 13.57
CA GLY A 163 0.39 -6.53 14.85
C GLY A 163 1.11 -7.88 14.85
N GLY A 164 0.94 -8.71 13.82
CA GLY A 164 1.58 -10.03 13.73
C GLY A 164 3.10 -9.99 13.47
N SER A 165 3.79 -11.04 13.88
CA SER A 165 5.23 -11.25 13.81
C SER A 165 5.54 -12.37 12.81
N VAL A 166 6.00 -12.04 11.61
CA VAL A 166 6.41 -13.06 10.61
C VAL A 166 7.70 -13.72 11.08
N VAL A 167 7.64 -15.02 11.40
CA VAL A 167 8.77 -15.78 11.96
C VAL A 167 9.44 -16.72 10.97
N LEU A 168 8.75 -17.05 9.86
CA LEU A 168 9.25 -17.86 8.77
C LEU A 168 9.30 -17.06 7.46
N SER A 169 10.38 -17.23 6.69
CA SER A 169 10.56 -16.55 5.40
C SER A 169 10.83 -17.55 4.28
N HIS A 170 10.32 -17.28 3.08
CA HIS A 170 10.67 -18.03 1.87
C HIS A 170 11.82 -17.36 1.15
N ILE A 171 12.85 -18.14 0.83
CA ILE A 171 14.04 -17.71 0.09
C ILE A 171 13.96 -18.30 -1.32
N LYS A 172 13.55 -17.49 -2.29
CA LYS A 172 13.28 -17.88 -3.68
C LYS A 172 13.45 -16.66 -4.60
N ASP A 173 13.80 -16.86 -5.86
CA ASP A 173 13.77 -15.77 -6.85
C ASP A 173 12.33 -15.29 -7.09
N LEU A 174 12.06 -14.02 -6.78
CA LEU A 174 10.76 -13.39 -6.96
C LEU A 174 10.74 -12.41 -8.14
N THR A 175 11.84 -12.27 -8.89
CA THR A 175 11.95 -11.30 -10.00
C THR A 175 10.89 -11.48 -11.08
N ARG A 176 10.40 -12.72 -11.29
CA ARG A 176 9.35 -13.03 -12.27
C ARG A 176 7.93 -12.75 -11.77
N THR A 177 7.68 -12.91 -10.47
CA THR A 177 6.34 -12.82 -9.87
C THR A 177 6.06 -11.47 -9.20
N SER A 178 7.09 -10.64 -9.06
CA SER A 178 7.00 -9.34 -8.43
C SER A 178 7.44 -8.22 -9.36
N VAL A 179 6.99 -6.99 -9.05
CA VAL A 179 7.42 -5.81 -9.79
C VAL A 179 8.93 -5.69 -9.63
N ALA A 180 9.70 -5.80 -10.72
CA ALA A 180 11.17 -5.83 -10.72
C ALA A 180 11.83 -4.75 -9.83
N ASN A 181 11.18 -3.59 -9.67
CA ASN A 181 11.65 -2.47 -8.84
C ASN A 181 11.19 -2.53 -7.37
N SER A 182 10.82 -3.70 -6.84
CA SER A 182 10.35 -3.86 -5.45
C SER A 182 11.24 -4.75 -4.58
N ILE A 183 12.24 -5.42 -5.17
CA ILE A 183 13.11 -6.35 -4.46
C ILE A 183 14.30 -5.62 -3.86
N GLY A 184 14.34 -5.51 -2.53
CA GLY A 184 15.45 -4.92 -1.76
C GLY A 184 16.35 -5.94 -1.05
N ALA A 185 16.09 -7.24 -1.22
CA ALA A 185 16.84 -8.30 -0.54
C ALA A 185 17.48 -9.26 -1.57
N PRO A 186 18.81 -9.46 -1.55
CA PRO A 186 19.52 -10.38 -2.43
C PRO A 186 18.99 -11.83 -2.38
N SER A 187 18.53 -12.24 -1.20
CA SER A 187 17.94 -13.56 -0.96
C SER A 187 16.73 -13.88 -1.85
N ASN A 188 16.07 -12.84 -2.40
CA ASN A 188 14.87 -12.97 -3.22
C ASN A 188 15.14 -12.81 -4.73
N THR A 189 16.41 -12.96 -5.13
CA THR A 189 16.87 -12.84 -6.53
C THR A 189 17.72 -14.05 -6.92
N ALA A 190 17.88 -14.29 -8.22
CA ALA A 190 18.78 -15.28 -8.80
C ALA A 190 20.29 -14.91 -8.69
N ASP A 191 20.59 -13.65 -8.37
CA ASP A 191 21.95 -13.10 -8.31
C ASP A 191 22.79 -13.69 -7.15
N LYS A 192 24.12 -13.58 -7.18
CA LYS A 192 24.96 -14.05 -6.08
C LYS A 192 24.69 -13.26 -4.80
N GLN A 193 24.61 -13.96 -3.67
CA GLN A 193 24.50 -13.36 -2.34
C GLN A 193 25.85 -13.42 -1.65
N VAL A 194 26.45 -12.25 -1.41
CA VAL A 194 27.81 -12.12 -0.89
C VAL A 194 27.92 -12.57 0.57
N PHE A 195 29.13 -12.91 1.04
CA PHE A 195 29.36 -13.24 2.46
C PHE A 195 28.81 -12.16 3.39
N HIS A 196 28.05 -12.61 4.37
CA HIS A 196 27.37 -11.78 5.36
C HIS A 196 27.01 -12.64 6.59
N THR A 197 26.49 -11.97 7.61
CA THR A 197 25.74 -12.55 8.73
C THR A 197 24.36 -11.91 8.78
N ASP A 198 23.34 -12.70 9.08
CA ASP A 198 21.96 -12.23 9.21
C ASP A 198 21.72 -11.52 10.58
N SER A 199 20.46 -11.23 10.92
CA SER A 199 20.11 -10.88 12.30
C SER A 199 19.75 -12.16 13.07
N GLY A 200 20.11 -12.25 14.35
CA GLY A 200 19.80 -13.40 15.19
C GLY A 200 21.00 -14.31 15.44
N ASP A 201 20.77 -15.37 16.23
CA ASP A 201 21.79 -16.28 16.74
C ASP A 201 22.03 -17.46 15.80
N ILE A 202 20.95 -18.15 15.41
CA ILE A 202 21.02 -19.35 14.56
C ILE A 202 20.23 -19.09 13.29
N ILE A 203 20.86 -19.31 12.14
CA ILE A 203 20.18 -19.37 10.85
C ILE A 203 19.87 -20.82 10.54
N SER A 204 18.59 -21.10 10.31
CA SER A 204 18.15 -22.39 9.81
C SER A 204 17.58 -22.21 8.41
N LEU A 205 17.93 -23.11 7.49
CA LEU A 205 17.42 -23.16 6.13
C LEU A 205 16.93 -24.57 5.82
N LEU A 206 15.67 -24.75 5.45
CA LEU A 206 15.14 -25.99 4.87
C LEU A 206 15.14 -25.88 3.34
N CYS A 207 15.70 -26.88 2.66
CA CYS A 207 15.64 -27.00 1.22
C CYS A 207 14.37 -27.70 0.76
N LEU A 208 13.44 -26.95 0.17
CA LEU A 208 12.27 -27.55 -0.49
C LEU A 208 12.58 -27.96 -1.93
N HIS A 209 13.28 -27.11 -2.66
CA HIS A 209 13.78 -27.43 -3.99
C HIS A 209 15.13 -26.75 -4.22
N PRO A 210 16.14 -27.48 -4.74
CA PRO A 210 17.36 -26.86 -5.23
C PRO A 210 17.10 -26.08 -6.53
N ALA A 211 18.05 -25.21 -6.91
CA ALA A 211 18.04 -24.58 -8.23
C ALA A 211 18.25 -25.61 -9.34
N ALA A 212 17.91 -25.26 -10.59
CA ALA A 212 18.27 -26.08 -11.75
C ALA A 212 19.79 -26.10 -11.98
N GLU A 213 20.46 -24.96 -11.81
CA GLU A 213 21.91 -24.81 -11.94
C GLU A 213 22.44 -23.78 -10.94
N GLY A 214 23.58 -24.07 -10.28
CA GLY A 214 24.23 -23.19 -9.31
C GLY A 214 23.49 -23.06 -7.98
N GLY A 215 23.69 -21.94 -7.28
CA GLY A 215 22.98 -21.62 -6.05
C GLY A 215 23.48 -22.35 -4.81
N GLU A 216 24.71 -22.87 -4.87
CA GLU A 216 25.38 -23.56 -3.77
C GLU A 216 25.47 -22.67 -2.54
N SER A 217 25.16 -23.23 -1.37
CA SER A 217 25.34 -22.56 -0.08
C SER A 217 26.82 -22.60 0.29
N GLN A 218 27.40 -21.45 0.59
CA GLN A 218 28.79 -21.33 1.01
C GLN A 218 28.87 -20.85 2.45
N ILE A 219 29.77 -21.43 3.23
CA ILE A 219 30.05 -21.02 4.60
C ILE A 219 31.54 -20.79 4.82
N SER A 220 31.90 -19.90 5.74
CA SER A 220 33.29 -19.64 6.13
C SER A 220 33.36 -19.34 7.63
N SER A 221 34.38 -19.87 8.30
CA SER A 221 34.66 -19.56 9.70
C SER A 221 35.00 -18.07 9.85
N SER A 222 34.22 -17.32 10.61
CA SER A 222 34.56 -15.91 10.90
C SER A 222 35.74 -15.82 11.87
N TRP A 223 36.01 -16.86 12.65
CA TRP A 223 37.13 -16.94 13.58
C TRP A 223 38.46 -17.18 12.86
N LEU A 224 38.47 -17.98 11.79
CA LEU A 224 39.65 -18.10 10.92
C LEU A 224 39.93 -16.77 10.21
N VAL A 225 38.90 -16.13 9.64
CA VAL A 225 39.03 -14.81 9.01
C VAL A 225 39.56 -13.78 10.01
N TYR A 226 39.07 -13.79 11.25
CA TYR A 226 39.62 -12.96 12.32
C TYR A 226 41.10 -13.24 12.57
N ASN A 227 41.52 -14.50 12.68
CA ASN A 227 42.93 -14.85 12.92
C ASN A 227 43.86 -14.35 11.80
N ILE A 228 43.42 -14.44 10.54
CA ILE A 228 44.17 -13.93 9.39
C ILE A 228 44.28 -12.40 9.47
N LEU A 229 43.15 -11.71 9.68
CA LEU A 229 43.14 -10.25 9.81
C LEU A 229 43.95 -9.77 11.02
N ALA A 230 43.86 -10.45 12.16
CA ALA A 230 44.59 -10.09 13.37
C ALA A 230 46.11 -10.20 13.18
N LYS A 231 46.55 -11.18 12.39
CA LYS A 231 47.96 -11.39 12.06
C LYS A 231 48.47 -10.41 10.99
N GLU A 232 47.70 -10.22 9.93
CA GLU A 232 48.19 -9.54 8.71
C GLU A 232 47.76 -8.09 8.61
N ARG A 233 46.59 -7.74 9.16
CA ARG A 233 45.95 -6.41 9.08
C ARG A 233 45.30 -5.97 10.41
N PRO A 234 46.09 -5.77 11.49
CA PRO A 234 45.57 -5.27 12.77
C PRO A 234 44.81 -3.94 12.65
N ASP A 235 45.16 -3.12 11.66
CA ASP A 235 44.46 -1.88 11.33
C ASP A 235 43.00 -2.12 10.93
N LEU A 236 42.70 -3.20 10.19
CA LEU A 236 41.33 -3.52 9.80
C LEU A 236 40.52 -4.09 10.98
N ILE A 237 41.14 -4.84 11.90
CA ILE A 237 40.50 -5.23 13.16
C ILE A 237 40.05 -4.00 13.94
N ARG A 238 40.91 -2.97 14.01
CA ARG A 238 40.55 -1.68 14.60
C ARG A 238 39.37 -1.04 13.91
N THR A 239 39.40 -0.90 12.59
CA THR A 239 38.30 -0.33 11.81
C THR A 239 36.98 -1.09 12.02
N LEU A 240 37.00 -2.42 12.10
CA LEU A 240 35.81 -3.22 12.35
C LEU A 240 35.23 -3.04 13.76
N SER A 241 36.07 -2.70 14.74
CA SER A 241 35.68 -2.45 16.13
C SER A 241 35.16 -1.01 16.38
N GLU A 242 35.39 -0.09 15.46
CA GLU A 242 34.89 1.29 15.52
C GLU A 242 33.41 1.38 15.06
N PRO A 243 32.66 2.45 15.38
CA PRO A 243 31.27 2.60 14.94
C PRO A 243 31.10 2.84 13.42
N TRP A 244 30.13 2.18 12.79
CA TRP A 244 29.80 2.29 11.36
C TRP A 244 28.41 2.89 11.14
N PRO A 245 28.19 3.75 10.13
CA PRO A 245 26.86 4.25 9.79
C PRO A 245 26.07 3.24 8.93
N LEU A 246 25.29 2.37 9.59
CA LEU A 246 24.40 1.42 8.94
C LEU A 246 23.11 2.09 8.52
N ASP A 247 22.76 1.95 7.26
CA ASP A 247 21.60 2.57 6.66
C ASP A 247 20.25 2.03 7.21
N GLY A 248 19.32 2.93 7.50
CA GLY A 248 17.92 2.64 7.80
C GLY A 248 17.04 2.44 6.56
N PHE A 249 17.60 2.70 5.37
CA PHE A 249 16.98 2.64 4.05
C PHE A 249 15.78 3.58 3.91
N ASN A 250 16.04 4.89 3.98
CA ASN A 250 15.06 5.98 3.93
C ASN A 250 13.99 5.91 5.03
N ASP A 251 14.35 5.36 6.19
CA ASP A 251 13.52 5.38 7.38
C ASP A 251 13.44 6.81 7.93
N PRO A 252 12.25 7.46 7.93
CA PRO A 252 12.13 8.85 8.35
C PRO A 252 12.33 9.04 9.86
N VAL A 253 12.24 7.95 10.66
CA VAL A 253 12.39 7.99 12.12
C VAL A 253 13.84 7.73 12.52
N LYS A 254 14.47 6.74 11.88
CA LYS A 254 15.84 6.32 12.19
C LYS A 254 16.64 6.13 10.89
N PRO A 255 17.05 7.23 10.22
CA PRO A 255 17.65 7.18 8.88
C PRO A 255 18.94 6.34 8.83
N TYR A 256 19.69 6.27 9.93
CA TYR A 256 20.80 5.34 10.11
C TYR A 256 21.00 4.99 11.60
N THR A 257 21.79 3.94 11.84
CA THR A 257 22.28 3.55 13.17
C THR A 257 23.78 3.45 13.18
N THR A 258 24.42 3.69 14.33
CA THR A 258 25.87 3.54 14.48
C THR A 258 26.22 2.43 15.45
N ARG A 259 27.07 1.50 15.01
CA ARG A 259 27.64 0.45 15.88
C ARG A 259 28.86 -0.22 15.22
N PRO A 260 29.72 -0.87 16.02
CA PRO A 260 30.78 -1.75 15.50
C PRO A 260 30.24 -2.90 14.67
N LEU A 261 31.11 -3.53 13.89
CA LEU A 261 30.82 -4.80 13.20
C LEU A 261 31.48 -5.99 13.90
N LEU A 262 32.59 -5.75 14.61
CA LEU A 262 33.34 -6.74 15.36
C LEU A 262 33.16 -6.49 16.86
N TYR A 263 32.89 -7.56 17.60
CA TYR A 263 32.68 -7.53 19.05
C TYR A 263 33.55 -8.59 19.72
N HIS A 264 34.14 -8.22 20.86
CA HIS A 264 34.87 -9.15 21.71
C HIS A 264 34.20 -9.24 23.08
N GLN A 265 34.03 -10.47 23.55
CA GLN A 265 33.57 -10.80 24.87
C GLN A 265 34.67 -11.60 25.57
N LYS A 266 35.21 -11.04 26.65
CA LYS A 266 36.21 -11.71 27.47
C LYS A 266 35.62 -12.98 28.09
N ALA A 267 36.48 -13.97 28.30
CA ALA A 267 36.12 -15.14 29.07
C ALA A 267 35.66 -14.74 30.49
N THR A 268 34.67 -15.46 31.00
CA THR A 268 34.22 -15.41 32.39
C THR A 268 34.41 -16.79 33.01
N ASP A 269 34.11 -16.95 34.30
CA ASP A 269 34.21 -18.24 34.98
C ASP A 269 33.31 -19.32 34.35
N THR A 270 32.25 -18.93 33.63
CA THR A 270 31.25 -19.84 33.07
C THR A 270 31.13 -19.79 31.55
N THR A 271 31.74 -18.81 30.89
CA THR A 271 31.66 -18.65 29.43
C THR A 271 33.05 -18.46 28.80
N PRO A 272 33.39 -19.20 27.72
CA PRO A 272 34.66 -19.01 27.03
C PRO A 272 34.73 -17.64 26.34
N GLU A 273 35.95 -17.25 25.95
CA GLU A 273 36.17 -16.07 25.12
C GLU A 273 35.42 -16.17 23.79
N ARG A 274 34.79 -15.07 23.35
CA ARG A 274 34.03 -15.04 22.11
C ARG A 274 34.35 -13.80 21.28
N VAL A 275 34.51 -14.02 19.98
CA VAL A 275 34.57 -12.97 18.97
C VAL A 275 33.39 -13.14 18.02
N LEU A 276 32.67 -12.05 17.78
CA LEU A 276 31.47 -12.02 16.96
C LEU A 276 31.66 -10.98 15.85
N ILE A 277 31.32 -11.35 14.62
CA ILE A 277 31.26 -10.39 13.51
C ILE A 277 29.83 -10.35 12.99
N GLN A 278 29.19 -9.19 13.10
CA GLN A 278 27.82 -8.97 12.63
C GLN A 278 27.82 -7.89 11.56
N TYR A 279 27.69 -8.28 10.29
CA TYR A 279 27.57 -7.35 9.18
C TYR A 279 26.78 -7.89 7.99
N ALA A 280 26.23 -6.98 7.19
CA ALA A 280 25.78 -7.28 5.84
C ALA A 280 26.10 -6.08 4.93
N ARG A 281 26.82 -6.33 3.84
CA ARG A 281 27.34 -5.29 2.92
C ARG A 281 26.27 -4.33 2.40
N ARG A 282 25.03 -4.82 2.21
CA ARG A 282 23.89 -4.01 1.75
C ARG A 282 23.61 -2.77 2.59
N TYR A 283 23.93 -2.79 3.89
CA TYR A 283 23.74 -1.61 4.76
C TYR A 283 24.71 -0.48 4.44
N PHE A 284 25.74 -0.73 3.63
CA PHE A 284 26.82 0.20 3.27
C PHE A 284 26.84 0.57 1.79
N THR A 285 26.07 -0.13 0.97
CA THR A 285 26.10 -0.04 -0.50
C THR A 285 24.70 0.05 -1.12
N GLY A 286 23.67 -0.41 -0.41
CA GLY A 286 22.35 -0.66 -0.99
C GLY A 286 22.29 -1.96 -1.78
N PHE A 287 21.10 -2.29 -2.30
CA PHE A 287 20.90 -3.38 -3.25
C PHE A 287 19.62 -3.16 -4.05
N LEU A 288 19.72 -3.17 -5.38
CA LEU A 288 18.60 -3.02 -6.32
C LEU A 288 17.60 -1.92 -5.92
N ALA A 289 16.34 -2.30 -5.63
CA ALA A 289 15.26 -1.38 -5.28
C ALA A 289 15.41 -0.69 -3.92
N GLN A 290 16.49 -1.01 -3.18
CA GLN A 290 16.81 -0.44 -1.88
C GLN A 290 18.25 0.12 -1.90
N PRO A 291 18.51 1.20 -2.67
CA PRO A 291 19.82 1.84 -2.70
C PRO A 291 20.17 2.44 -1.34
N ARG A 292 21.47 2.71 -1.12
CA ARG A 292 21.90 3.40 0.09
C ARG A 292 21.31 4.82 0.12
N SER A 293 20.80 5.24 1.27
CA SER A 293 20.31 6.60 1.53
C SER A 293 21.45 7.61 1.29
N THR A 294 21.15 8.72 0.61
CA THR A 294 22.18 9.71 0.20
C THR A 294 22.47 10.76 1.26
N ASP A 295 21.61 10.87 2.27
CA ASP A 295 21.60 11.88 3.34
C ASP A 295 22.21 11.38 4.66
N ILE A 296 22.88 10.22 4.65
CA ILE A 296 23.55 9.64 5.82
C ILE A 296 25.07 9.76 5.69
N PRO A 297 25.84 9.71 6.79
CA PRO A 297 27.28 9.78 6.73
C PRO A 297 27.87 8.69 5.81
N PRO A 298 28.85 9.03 4.95
CA PRO A 298 29.56 8.04 4.16
C PRO A 298 30.42 7.15 5.04
N ILE A 299 30.75 5.95 4.56
CA ILE A 299 31.80 5.13 5.19
C ILE A 299 33.20 5.64 4.79
N SER A 300 34.23 5.32 5.55
CA SER A 300 35.61 5.66 5.19
C SER A 300 36.23 4.68 4.19
N GLU A 301 37.34 5.05 3.55
CA GLU A 301 38.12 4.12 2.71
C GLU A 301 38.63 2.92 3.52
N ALA A 302 38.96 3.10 4.80
CA ALA A 302 39.32 1.99 5.69
C ALA A 302 38.16 1.01 5.89
N GLN A 303 36.96 1.55 6.09
CA GLN A 303 35.73 0.77 6.22
C GLN A 303 35.40 0.03 4.91
N ALA A 304 35.52 0.69 3.75
CA ALA A 304 35.35 0.02 2.46
C ALA A 304 36.35 -1.13 2.27
N GLU A 305 37.63 -0.91 2.60
CA GLU A 305 38.67 -1.95 2.53
C GLU A 305 38.39 -3.11 3.49
N ALA A 306 37.94 -2.85 4.72
CA ALA A 306 37.62 -3.89 5.70
C ALA A 306 36.46 -4.78 5.23
N LEU A 307 35.44 -4.22 4.55
CA LEU A 307 34.34 -4.99 3.98
C LEU A 307 34.80 -5.92 2.85
N ASP A 308 35.72 -5.45 2.00
CA ASP A 308 36.30 -6.25 0.91
C ASP A 308 37.24 -7.33 1.46
N ALA A 309 38.09 -6.98 2.43
CA ALA A 309 39.02 -7.92 3.07
C ALA A 309 38.27 -9.08 3.74
N ILE A 310 37.23 -8.81 4.53
CA ILE A 310 36.41 -9.89 5.10
C ILE A 310 35.82 -10.78 4.01
N HIS A 311 35.30 -10.17 2.93
CA HIS A 311 34.66 -10.93 1.87
C HIS A 311 35.62 -11.86 1.14
N PHE A 312 36.76 -11.35 0.68
CA PHE A 312 37.70 -12.13 -0.12
C PHE A 312 38.43 -13.19 0.71
N ILE A 313 38.78 -12.89 1.97
CA ILE A 313 39.34 -13.91 2.87
C ILE A 313 38.28 -14.98 3.17
N ALA A 314 37.02 -14.60 3.44
CA ALA A 314 35.95 -15.57 3.64
C ALA A 314 35.70 -16.43 2.39
N GLU A 315 35.78 -15.85 1.19
CA GLU A 315 35.62 -16.57 -0.08
C GLU A 315 36.75 -17.59 -0.30
N GLU A 316 38.01 -17.18 -0.09
CA GLU A 316 39.20 -18.03 -0.21
C GLU A 316 39.14 -19.26 0.72
N HIS A 317 38.66 -19.06 1.95
CA HIS A 317 38.60 -20.08 2.98
C HIS A 317 37.21 -20.74 3.15
N SER A 318 36.31 -20.53 2.20
CA SER A 318 34.94 -21.05 2.26
C SER A 318 34.83 -22.54 1.96
N ALA A 319 33.79 -23.18 2.49
CA ALA A 319 33.31 -24.49 2.09
C ALA A 319 31.97 -24.36 1.35
N ALA A 320 31.84 -25.04 0.23
CA ALA A 320 30.55 -25.26 -0.43
C ALA A 320 29.87 -26.49 0.20
N LEU A 321 28.65 -26.31 0.68
CA LEU A 321 27.87 -27.41 1.23
C LEU A 321 26.93 -27.97 0.16
N ASP A 322 27.00 -29.28 -0.08
CA ASP A 322 26.06 -30.01 -0.92
C ASP A 322 24.68 -30.03 -0.24
N PHE A 323 23.81 -29.10 -0.64
CA PHE A 323 22.53 -28.85 0.01
C PHE A 323 21.38 -29.47 -0.80
N GLN A 324 20.90 -30.61 -0.34
CA GLN A 324 19.96 -31.45 -1.07
C GLN A 324 18.51 -31.15 -0.69
N LYS A 325 17.59 -31.62 -1.52
CA LYS A 325 16.15 -31.57 -1.24
C LYS A 325 15.85 -32.28 0.10
N GLY A 326 15.16 -31.60 1.01
CA GLY A 326 14.84 -32.11 2.35
C GLY A 326 15.95 -31.92 3.40
N ASP A 327 17.09 -31.33 3.05
CA ASP A 327 18.12 -30.97 4.02
C ASP A 327 17.71 -29.74 4.83
N VAL A 328 18.08 -29.73 6.10
CA VAL A 328 18.04 -28.54 6.96
C VAL A 328 19.45 -28.15 7.38
N GLN A 329 19.90 -26.98 6.94
CA GLN A 329 21.17 -26.40 7.35
C GLN A 329 20.95 -25.55 8.59
N TYR A 330 21.73 -25.77 9.64
CA TYR A 330 21.75 -24.91 10.83
C TYR A 330 23.15 -24.32 11.02
N ILE A 331 23.22 -23.01 11.21
CA ILE A 331 24.47 -22.26 11.32
C ILE A 331 24.40 -21.30 12.51
N ASN A 332 25.48 -21.22 13.28
CA ASN A 332 25.72 -20.16 14.24
C ASN A 332 26.06 -18.87 13.48
N ASN A 333 25.07 -17.99 13.37
CA ASN A 333 25.16 -16.73 12.64
C ASN A 333 26.20 -15.76 13.21
N LEU A 334 26.64 -15.97 14.46
CA LEU A 334 27.58 -15.09 15.15
C LEU A 334 29.05 -15.45 14.88
N SER A 335 29.31 -16.68 14.44
CA SER A 335 30.68 -17.21 14.22
C SER A 335 30.94 -17.72 12.80
N ILE A 336 29.91 -17.82 11.95
CA ILE A 336 30.03 -18.31 10.58
C ILE A 336 29.50 -17.28 9.60
N PHE A 337 30.30 -16.92 8.61
CA PHE A 337 29.83 -16.19 7.44
C PHE A 337 29.15 -17.15 6.48
N HIS A 338 28.07 -16.71 5.87
CA HIS A 338 27.37 -17.47 4.84
C HIS A 338 27.14 -16.63 3.57
N ALA A 339 27.14 -17.31 2.43
CA ALA A 339 26.95 -16.77 1.10
C ALA A 339 26.20 -17.78 0.22
N ARG A 340 25.83 -17.34 -0.98
CA ARG A 340 25.26 -18.21 -2.02
C ARG A 340 25.77 -17.78 -3.38
N LYS A 341 26.18 -18.75 -4.19
CA LYS A 341 26.47 -18.48 -5.61
C LYS A 341 25.21 -18.03 -6.37
N GLY A 342 25.40 -17.39 -7.52
CA GLY A 342 24.31 -17.12 -8.45
C GLY A 342 23.71 -18.43 -8.96
N PHE A 343 22.44 -18.39 -9.38
CA PHE A 343 21.77 -19.59 -9.86
C PHE A 343 20.82 -19.29 -11.02
N ARG A 344 20.42 -20.35 -11.73
CA ARG A 344 19.38 -20.31 -12.75
C ARG A 344 18.25 -21.25 -12.37
N ASP A 345 17.03 -20.75 -12.48
CA ASP A 345 15.80 -21.54 -12.35
C ASP A 345 15.25 -21.93 -13.73
N GLU A 346 14.69 -23.12 -13.80
CA GLU A 346 13.93 -23.64 -14.94
C GLU A 346 12.47 -23.91 -14.52
N PRO A 347 11.50 -23.97 -15.46
CA PRO A 347 10.15 -24.41 -15.14
C PRO A 347 10.19 -25.74 -14.36
N ASP A 348 9.43 -25.81 -13.26
CA ASP A 348 9.37 -26.94 -12.31
C ASP A 348 10.66 -27.25 -11.53
N LYS A 349 11.73 -26.48 -11.72
CA LYS A 349 13.00 -26.56 -10.97
C LYS A 349 13.42 -25.18 -10.47
N GLU A 350 12.57 -24.62 -9.62
CA GLU A 350 12.79 -23.31 -9.02
C GLU A 350 13.33 -23.46 -7.60
N ARG A 351 14.46 -22.81 -7.30
CA ARG A 351 15.05 -22.85 -5.97
C ARG A 351 14.09 -22.30 -4.93
N HIS A 352 13.77 -23.09 -3.92
CA HIS A 352 12.87 -22.68 -2.84
C HIS A 352 13.37 -23.19 -1.50
N LEU A 353 13.78 -22.28 -0.62
CA LEU A 353 14.11 -22.60 0.76
C LEU A 353 13.14 -21.92 1.73
N LEU A 354 12.99 -22.49 2.92
CA LEU A 354 12.39 -21.83 4.07
C LEU A 354 13.49 -21.43 5.06
N ARG A 355 13.36 -20.26 5.69
CA ARG A 355 14.31 -19.77 6.70
C ARG A 355 13.61 -19.52 8.03
N LEU A 356 14.27 -19.96 9.10
CA LEU A 356 14.00 -19.54 10.47
C LEU A 356 15.24 -18.85 11.07
N TRP A 357 14.98 -17.82 11.87
CA TRP A 357 15.96 -17.30 12.82
C TRP A 357 15.61 -17.87 14.18
N LEU A 358 16.54 -18.60 14.80
CA LEU A 358 16.31 -19.31 16.04
C LEU A 358 17.22 -18.77 17.14
N ARG A 359 16.80 -18.95 18.39
CA ARG A 359 17.63 -18.73 19.57
C ARG A 359 17.39 -19.87 20.55
N ASP A 360 18.47 -20.49 20.99
CA ASP A 360 18.46 -21.55 21.98
C ASP A 360 18.70 -20.95 23.37
N PRO A 361 17.70 -20.84 24.25
CA PRO A 361 17.88 -20.21 25.56
C PRO A 361 18.93 -20.92 26.44
N GLU A 362 19.22 -22.20 26.19
CA GLU A 362 20.20 -22.97 26.96
C GLU A 362 21.66 -22.67 26.53
N ASN A 363 21.88 -22.41 25.23
CA ASN A 363 23.23 -22.30 24.65
C ASN A 363 23.54 -20.92 24.05
N ALA A 364 22.54 -20.04 23.92
CA ALA A 364 22.68 -18.75 23.24
C ALA A 364 23.83 -17.91 23.81
N TRP A 365 24.53 -17.23 22.92
CA TRP A 365 25.60 -16.35 23.33
C TRP A 365 25.03 -15.07 23.93
N ALA A 366 25.77 -14.49 24.89
CA ALA A 366 25.40 -13.20 25.46
C ALA A 366 25.39 -12.15 24.33
N THR A 367 24.31 -11.38 24.21
CA THR A 367 24.22 -10.37 23.16
C THR A 367 25.09 -9.16 23.53
N PRO A 368 26.07 -8.76 22.68
CA PRO A 368 26.84 -7.55 22.90
C PRO A 368 25.96 -6.31 23.09
N GLU A 369 26.39 -5.38 23.93
CA GLU A 369 25.57 -4.22 24.29
C GLU A 369 25.07 -3.40 23.07
N PRO A 370 25.92 -3.07 22.08
CA PRO A 370 25.48 -2.35 20.88
C PRO A 370 24.49 -3.13 19.98
N LEU A 371 24.29 -4.43 20.23
CA LEU A 371 23.37 -5.29 19.51
C LEU A 371 22.03 -5.49 20.24
N ARG A 372 21.91 -5.08 21.51
CA ARG A 372 20.74 -5.38 22.35
C ARG A 372 19.43 -4.90 21.72
N GLU A 373 19.36 -3.66 21.25
CA GLU A 373 18.17 -3.10 20.58
C GLU A 373 17.76 -3.93 19.34
N ARG A 374 18.75 -4.36 18.54
CA ARG A 374 18.49 -5.17 17.35
C ARG A 374 17.97 -6.56 17.71
N TRP A 375 18.51 -7.17 18.76
CA TRP A 375 18.06 -8.47 19.26
C TRP A 375 16.66 -8.39 19.88
N GLU A 376 16.35 -7.31 20.59
CA GLU A 376 15.00 -7.06 21.12
C GLU A 376 13.99 -6.91 19.98
N ASN A 377 14.35 -6.24 18.88
CA ASN A 377 13.49 -6.18 17.69
C ASN A 377 13.27 -7.57 17.06
N VAL A 378 14.27 -8.45 17.07
CA VAL A 378 14.18 -9.80 16.49
C VAL A 378 13.39 -10.76 17.40
N TYR A 379 13.69 -10.82 18.70
CA TYR A 379 13.16 -11.84 19.60
C TYR A 379 12.20 -11.31 20.68
N GLY A 380 12.26 -10.02 20.99
CA GLY A 380 11.49 -9.41 22.09
C GLY A 380 9.99 -9.37 21.81
N ASN A 381 9.18 -9.77 22.78
CA ASN A 381 7.70 -9.74 22.70
C ASN A 381 7.09 -10.46 21.48
N VAL A 382 7.70 -11.55 20.99
CA VAL A 382 7.09 -12.40 19.95
C VAL A 382 6.17 -13.43 20.62
N THR A 383 4.89 -13.10 20.80
CA THR A 383 3.92 -14.02 21.44
C THR A 383 3.46 -15.10 20.48
N VAL A 384 2.93 -16.21 21.01
CA VAL A 384 2.43 -17.35 20.23
C VAL A 384 1.35 -16.92 19.23
N GLU A 385 0.44 -16.04 19.64
CA GLU A 385 -0.69 -15.57 18.84
C GLU A 385 -0.26 -14.64 17.70
N GLU A 386 0.86 -13.94 17.88
CA GLU A 386 1.41 -13.04 16.86
C GLU A 386 2.18 -13.78 15.77
N GLN A 387 2.66 -15.02 16.00
CA GLN A 387 3.55 -15.68 15.05
C GLN A 387 2.84 -16.05 13.74
N ILE A 388 3.35 -15.49 12.63
CA ILE A 388 2.85 -15.75 11.29
C ILE A 388 3.84 -16.66 10.55
N PHE A 389 3.28 -17.73 9.97
CA PHE A 389 3.97 -18.67 9.08
C PHE A 389 3.33 -18.56 7.69
N PRO A 390 3.90 -17.75 6.78
CA PRO A 390 3.41 -17.68 5.42
C PRO A 390 3.51 -19.08 4.77
N LEU A 391 2.44 -19.52 4.10
CA LEU A 391 2.47 -20.74 3.29
C LEU A 391 3.12 -20.50 1.94
N GLU A 392 2.94 -19.28 1.41
CA GLU A 392 3.41 -18.86 0.09
C GLU A 392 4.45 -17.72 0.21
N PRO A 393 5.38 -17.62 -0.76
CA PRO A 393 6.39 -16.57 -0.76
C PRO A 393 5.73 -15.19 -0.89
N LYS A 394 6.00 -14.33 0.09
CA LYS A 394 5.60 -12.91 0.09
C LYS A 394 6.83 -12.04 0.12
N LEU A 395 6.82 -10.95 -0.66
CA LEU A 395 7.85 -9.92 -0.57
C LEU A 395 7.83 -9.24 0.79
N ARG A 396 9.01 -9.07 1.37
CA ARG A 396 9.19 -8.22 2.55
C ARG A 396 8.81 -6.80 2.17
N LYS A 397 7.81 -6.23 2.84
CA LYS A 397 7.42 -4.83 2.63
C LYS A 397 8.61 -3.94 3.05
N THR A 398 8.99 -3.00 2.19
CA THR A 398 10.02 -1.98 2.45
C THR A 398 9.37 -0.66 2.88
N VAL A 399 10.12 0.22 3.59
CA VAL A 399 9.66 1.56 3.96
C VAL A 399 9.42 2.33 2.66
N GLY A 400 8.19 2.34 2.17
CA GLY A 400 7.88 3.04 0.93
C GLY A 400 6.59 2.62 0.23
N SER A 401 6.06 1.40 0.37
CA SER A 401 4.94 1.01 -0.50
C SER A 401 3.56 1.51 -0.04
N GLY A 402 3.25 1.46 1.26
CA GLY A 402 1.91 1.77 1.77
C GLY A 402 1.59 3.26 1.92
N VAL A 403 2.51 4.03 2.50
CA VAL A 403 2.32 5.48 2.75
C VAL A 403 2.29 6.26 1.43
N VAL A 404 3.15 5.90 0.48
CA VAL A 404 3.26 6.51 -0.86
C VAL A 404 1.99 6.24 -1.68
N TYR A 405 1.43 5.03 -1.61
CA TYR A 405 0.15 4.69 -2.25
C TYR A 405 -1.01 5.55 -1.71
N ASN A 406 -1.14 5.61 -0.37
CA ASN A 406 -2.21 6.37 0.28
C ASN A 406 -2.09 7.88 0.03
N LEU A 407 -0.87 8.41 -0.02
CA LEU A 407 -0.63 9.83 -0.30
C LEU A 407 -1.13 10.22 -1.70
N SER A 408 -0.87 9.40 -2.71
CA SER A 408 -1.32 9.64 -4.09
C SER A 408 -2.84 9.71 -4.23
N ILE A 409 -3.56 8.82 -3.54
CA ILE A 409 -5.03 8.83 -3.50
C ILE A 409 -5.54 10.06 -2.74
N THR A 410 -4.94 10.35 -1.59
CA THR A 410 -5.34 11.48 -0.74
C THR A 410 -5.21 12.81 -1.49
N ILE A 411 -4.10 13.02 -2.19
CA ILE A 411 -3.84 14.24 -2.96
C ILE A 411 -4.85 14.43 -4.11
N PHE A 412 -5.21 13.36 -4.82
CA PHE A 412 -6.29 13.40 -5.80
C PHE A 412 -7.62 13.84 -5.15
N CYS A 413 -7.97 13.23 -4.03
CA CYS A 413 -9.22 13.52 -3.34
C CYS A 413 -9.25 14.96 -2.76
N ILE A 414 -8.11 15.53 -2.35
CA ILE A 414 -8.00 16.94 -1.95
C ILE A 414 -8.33 17.87 -3.13
N GLY A 415 -7.71 17.65 -4.29
CA GLY A 415 -8.03 18.41 -5.50
C GLY A 415 -9.51 18.29 -5.88
N PHE A 416 -10.06 17.08 -5.77
CA PHE A 416 -11.46 16.79 -6.04
C PHE A 416 -12.43 17.49 -5.08
N ALA A 417 -12.07 17.61 -3.80
CA ALA A 417 -12.91 18.22 -2.77
C ALA A 417 -12.90 19.76 -2.83
N LEU A 418 -11.74 20.37 -3.10
CA LEU A 418 -11.57 21.82 -3.08
C LEU A 418 -12.07 22.50 -4.36
N ALA A 419 -11.88 21.87 -5.52
CA ALA A 419 -12.19 22.48 -6.81
C ALA A 419 -13.67 22.89 -7.00
N PRO A 420 -14.67 22.07 -6.60
CA PRO A 420 -16.09 22.44 -6.72
C PRO A 420 -16.47 23.71 -5.98
N MET A 421 -15.74 24.07 -4.91
CA MET A 421 -15.99 25.30 -4.13
C MET A 421 -15.85 26.55 -4.99
N VAL A 422 -14.96 26.50 -5.99
CA VAL A 422 -14.72 27.61 -6.91
C VAL A 422 -15.45 27.38 -8.23
N LEU A 423 -15.33 26.18 -8.80
CA LEU A 423 -15.82 25.87 -10.14
C LEU A 423 -17.34 25.86 -10.23
N ALA A 424 -18.06 25.37 -9.21
CA ALA A 424 -19.51 25.27 -9.27
C ALA A 424 -20.19 26.65 -9.30
N PRO A 425 -19.89 27.61 -8.40
CA PRO A 425 -20.43 28.97 -8.51
C PRO A 425 -19.96 29.72 -9.77
N PHE A 426 -18.70 29.53 -10.16
CA PHE A 426 -18.17 30.16 -11.37
C PHE A 426 -18.93 29.71 -12.63
N SER A 427 -19.41 28.46 -12.65
CA SER A 427 -20.25 27.93 -13.73
C SER A 427 -21.67 28.48 -13.74
N GLU A 428 -22.21 28.92 -12.60
CA GLU A 428 -23.54 29.55 -12.55
C GLU A 428 -23.56 30.92 -13.24
N LEU A 429 -22.39 31.57 -13.31
CA LEU A 429 -22.18 32.91 -13.85
C LEU A 429 -21.74 32.87 -15.31
N ASN A 430 -20.76 32.02 -15.63
CA ASN A 430 -20.13 32.00 -16.96
C ASN A 430 -20.70 30.90 -17.87
N GLY A 431 -21.60 30.07 -17.35
CA GLY A 431 -22.22 28.96 -18.05
C GLY A 431 -21.58 27.62 -17.68
N ARG A 432 -22.33 26.54 -17.90
CA ARG A 432 -21.90 25.18 -17.55
C ARG A 432 -20.89 24.64 -18.57
N ARG A 433 -21.14 24.88 -19.87
CA ARG A 433 -20.37 24.26 -20.97
C ARG A 433 -18.87 24.57 -20.93
N PRO A 434 -18.41 25.83 -20.77
CA PRO A 434 -16.97 26.13 -20.77
C PRO A 434 -16.21 25.41 -19.66
N ILE A 435 -16.84 25.24 -18.50
CA ILE A 435 -16.22 24.60 -17.33
C ILE A 435 -16.07 23.09 -17.55
N PHE A 436 -17.08 22.42 -18.12
CA PHE A 436 -16.96 21.00 -18.49
C PHE A 436 -15.82 20.75 -19.49
N VAL A 437 -15.68 21.60 -20.51
CA VAL A 437 -14.62 21.46 -21.52
C VAL A 437 -13.24 21.67 -20.89
N ILE A 438 -13.03 22.78 -20.18
CA ILE A 438 -11.72 23.12 -19.59
C ILE A 438 -11.31 22.07 -18.55
N SER A 439 -12.20 21.72 -17.63
CA SER A 439 -11.93 20.70 -16.61
C SER A 439 -11.68 19.32 -17.23
N GLY A 440 -12.36 19.01 -18.33
CA GLY A 440 -12.11 17.81 -19.13
C GLY A 440 -10.71 17.76 -19.72
N VAL A 441 -10.26 18.83 -20.37
CA VAL A 441 -8.90 18.92 -20.92
C VAL A 441 -7.85 18.80 -19.82
N VAL A 442 -8.03 19.48 -18.69
CA VAL A 442 -7.13 19.38 -17.53
C VAL A 442 -7.09 17.95 -16.99
N PHE A 443 -8.25 17.32 -16.84
CA PHE A 443 -8.36 15.94 -16.39
C PHE A 443 -7.60 14.98 -17.32
N THR A 444 -7.84 15.04 -18.63
CA THR A 444 -7.17 14.20 -19.62
C THR A 444 -5.65 14.42 -19.64
N ALA A 445 -5.20 15.68 -19.64
CA ALA A 445 -3.77 16.01 -19.64
C ALA A 445 -3.06 15.47 -18.38
N CYS A 446 -3.70 15.59 -17.22
CA CYS A 446 -3.16 15.06 -15.98
C CYS A 446 -3.16 13.52 -15.92
N ILE A 447 -4.14 12.83 -16.53
CA ILE A 447 -4.10 11.36 -16.66
C ILE A 447 -2.88 10.94 -17.49
N ILE A 448 -2.63 11.61 -18.63
CA ILE A 448 -1.47 11.33 -19.48
C ILE A 448 -0.17 11.56 -18.69
N ALA A 449 -0.09 12.65 -17.93
CA ALA A 449 1.05 12.94 -17.06
C ALA A 449 1.25 11.88 -15.97
N CYS A 450 0.18 11.38 -15.34
CA CYS A 450 0.25 10.29 -14.37
C CYS A 450 0.81 8.99 -14.97
N GLY A 451 0.47 8.68 -16.23
CA GLY A 451 1.02 7.51 -16.92
C GLY A 451 2.47 7.68 -17.34
N GLY A 452 2.85 8.89 -17.77
CA GLY A 452 4.18 9.20 -18.32
C GLY A 452 5.25 9.65 -17.31
N THR A 453 4.89 10.01 -16.09
CA THR A 453 5.87 10.47 -15.09
C THR A 453 6.70 9.32 -14.53
N HIS A 454 8.01 9.57 -14.38
CA HIS A 454 8.95 8.68 -13.69
C HIS A 454 9.32 9.19 -12.29
N LEU A 455 8.87 10.40 -11.92
CA LEU A 455 9.10 11.02 -10.63
C LEU A 455 7.85 10.95 -9.76
N PHE A 456 8.00 10.53 -8.50
CA PHE A 456 6.87 10.45 -7.55
C PHE A 456 6.26 11.83 -7.26
N ALA A 457 7.08 12.87 -7.10
CA ALA A 457 6.58 14.25 -6.95
C ALA A 457 5.75 14.69 -8.17
N GLY A 458 6.20 14.35 -9.38
CA GLY A 458 5.44 14.61 -10.61
C GLY A 458 4.10 13.89 -10.64
N LEU A 459 4.05 12.65 -10.13
CA LEU A 459 2.79 11.90 -9.98
C LEU A 459 1.84 12.59 -8.99
N LEU A 460 2.33 13.06 -7.85
CA LEU A 460 1.49 13.75 -6.85
C LEU A 460 0.88 15.03 -7.41
N VAL A 461 1.68 15.85 -8.10
CA VAL A 461 1.20 17.08 -8.74
C VAL A 461 0.15 16.77 -9.81
N ALA A 462 0.43 15.79 -10.68
CA ALA A 462 -0.53 15.37 -11.69
C ALA A 462 -1.83 14.84 -11.06
N ARG A 463 -1.75 14.06 -9.98
CA ARG A 463 -2.92 13.56 -9.24
C ARG A 463 -3.76 14.67 -8.63
N PHE A 464 -3.14 15.71 -8.07
CA PHE A 464 -3.87 16.86 -7.52
C PHE A 464 -4.74 17.53 -8.60
N PHE A 465 -4.12 17.91 -9.73
CA PHE A 465 -4.83 18.56 -10.83
C PHE A 465 -5.79 17.63 -11.57
N GLN A 466 -5.50 16.33 -11.60
CA GLN A 466 -6.45 15.31 -12.06
C GLN A 466 -7.71 15.34 -11.17
N GLY A 467 -7.56 15.43 -9.85
CA GLY A 467 -8.68 15.60 -8.93
C GLY A 467 -9.50 16.87 -9.21
N VAL A 468 -8.80 17.99 -9.44
CA VAL A 468 -9.43 19.28 -9.80
C VAL A 468 -10.32 19.13 -11.04
N GLY A 469 -9.79 18.55 -12.12
CA GLY A 469 -10.54 18.34 -13.37
C GLY A 469 -11.71 17.36 -13.21
N ALA A 470 -11.50 16.26 -12.48
CA ALA A 470 -12.54 15.25 -12.23
C ALA A 470 -13.76 15.80 -11.47
N SER A 471 -13.53 16.76 -10.56
CA SER A 471 -14.56 17.27 -9.66
C SER A 471 -15.77 17.89 -10.36
N THR A 472 -15.55 18.49 -11.54
CA THR A 472 -16.60 19.14 -12.35
C THR A 472 -17.65 18.13 -12.80
N PHE A 473 -17.20 16.96 -13.26
CA PHE A 473 -18.07 15.90 -13.79
C PHE A 473 -18.93 15.23 -12.71
N SER A 474 -18.54 15.34 -11.44
CA SER A 474 -19.33 14.81 -10.33
C SER A 474 -20.28 15.85 -9.74
N THR A 475 -19.84 17.09 -9.57
CA THR A 475 -20.57 18.10 -8.79
C THR A 475 -21.52 18.95 -9.61
N MET A 476 -21.21 19.22 -10.88
CA MET A 476 -22.01 20.15 -11.69
C MET A 476 -23.16 19.48 -12.45
N VAL A 477 -23.15 18.14 -12.60
CA VAL A 477 -24.20 17.42 -13.33
C VAL A 477 -25.57 17.57 -12.65
N GLY A 478 -25.62 17.58 -11.31
CA GLY A 478 -26.84 17.88 -10.57
C GLY A 478 -27.43 19.25 -10.92
N GLY A 479 -26.56 20.25 -11.09
CA GLY A 479 -26.95 21.59 -11.54
C GLY A 479 -27.45 21.61 -12.99
N VAL A 480 -26.78 20.87 -13.89
CA VAL A 480 -27.20 20.74 -15.30
C VAL A 480 -28.58 20.11 -15.41
N ILE A 481 -28.86 19.04 -14.66
CA ILE A 481 -30.17 18.39 -14.68
C ILE A 481 -31.24 19.32 -14.10
N SER A 482 -30.93 20.07 -13.04
CA SER A 482 -31.84 21.08 -12.47
C SER A 482 -32.12 22.24 -13.44
N ASP A 483 -31.15 22.61 -14.28
CA ASP A 483 -31.28 23.64 -15.32
C ASP A 483 -32.18 23.17 -16.50
N ILE A 484 -32.29 21.84 -16.76
CA ILE A 484 -33.02 21.27 -17.91
C ILE A 484 -34.41 20.74 -17.52
N TYR A 485 -34.55 20.10 -16.35
CA TYR A 485 -35.75 19.37 -15.95
C TYR A 485 -36.49 20.04 -14.78
N HIS A 486 -37.82 20.01 -14.85
CA HIS A 486 -38.71 20.40 -13.75
C HIS A 486 -38.62 19.39 -12.58
N ALA A 487 -38.93 19.84 -11.36
CA ALA A 487 -38.76 19.05 -10.13
C ALA A 487 -39.42 17.66 -10.17
N GLU A 488 -40.57 17.55 -10.84
CA GLU A 488 -41.34 16.31 -10.96
C GLU A 488 -40.63 15.26 -11.83
N ASP A 489 -39.98 15.70 -12.91
CA ASP A 489 -39.34 14.84 -13.91
C ASP A 489 -37.86 14.50 -13.61
N ARG A 490 -37.28 15.12 -12.57
CA ARG A 490 -35.83 15.02 -12.26
C ARG A 490 -35.36 13.64 -11.83
N ASN A 491 -36.24 12.80 -11.27
CA ASN A 491 -35.81 11.53 -10.68
C ASN A 491 -35.10 10.61 -11.69
N THR A 492 -35.65 10.48 -12.90
CA THR A 492 -35.09 9.60 -13.94
C THR A 492 -33.67 10.02 -14.37
N PRO A 493 -33.42 11.25 -14.83
CA PRO A 493 -32.06 11.67 -15.20
C PRO A 493 -31.09 11.63 -14.01
N MET A 494 -31.56 11.89 -12.79
CA MET A 494 -30.69 11.80 -11.61
C MET A 494 -30.34 10.36 -11.25
N ALA A 495 -31.29 9.42 -11.35
CA ALA A 495 -31.04 7.99 -11.16
C ALA A 495 -30.07 7.43 -12.20
N LEU A 496 -30.15 7.87 -13.46
CA LEU A 496 -29.21 7.49 -14.51
C LEU A 496 -27.81 8.04 -14.23
N PHE A 497 -27.69 9.29 -13.78
CA PHE A 497 -26.41 9.88 -13.40
C PHE A 497 -25.78 9.16 -12.20
N SER A 498 -26.53 8.99 -11.11
CA SER A 498 -26.08 8.26 -9.92
C SER A 498 -25.70 6.82 -10.27
N GLY A 499 -26.52 6.14 -11.09
CA GLY A 499 -26.24 4.81 -11.61
C GLY A 499 -24.93 4.76 -12.38
N ALA A 500 -24.72 5.66 -13.35
CA ALA A 500 -23.48 5.71 -14.11
C ALA A 500 -22.23 5.93 -13.24
N ALA A 501 -22.33 6.77 -12.20
CA ALA A 501 -21.23 7.03 -11.27
C ALA A 501 -20.83 5.78 -10.45
N LEU A 502 -21.79 5.05 -9.89
CA LEU A 502 -21.51 3.81 -9.15
C LEU A 502 -21.16 2.64 -10.09
N PHE A 503 -21.75 2.58 -11.28
CA PHE A 503 -21.39 1.58 -12.28
C PHE A 503 -19.93 1.73 -12.70
N GLY A 504 -19.49 2.98 -12.98
CA GLY A 504 -18.08 3.29 -13.26
C GLY A 504 -17.13 2.89 -12.12
N THR A 505 -17.58 3.06 -10.88
CA THR A 505 -16.84 2.63 -9.67
C THR A 505 -16.59 1.11 -9.65
N GLY A 506 -17.55 0.29 -10.06
CA GLY A 506 -17.36 -1.17 -10.20
C GLY A 506 -16.59 -1.57 -11.46
N LEU A 507 -16.84 -0.89 -12.58
CA LEU A 507 -16.19 -1.17 -13.86
C LEU A 507 -14.68 -0.88 -13.82
N ALA A 508 -14.25 0.12 -13.05
CA ALA A 508 -12.85 0.53 -13.00
C ALA A 508 -11.92 -0.58 -12.43
N PRO A 509 -12.15 -1.17 -11.25
CA PRO A 509 -11.39 -2.34 -10.78
C PRO A 509 -11.47 -3.54 -11.71
N LEU A 510 -12.65 -3.81 -12.29
CA LEU A 510 -12.84 -4.88 -13.27
C LEU A 510 -11.87 -4.72 -14.45
N LEU A 511 -11.87 -3.57 -15.13
CA LEU A 511 -10.99 -3.34 -16.28
C LEU A 511 -9.51 -3.19 -15.89
N SER A 512 -9.22 -2.50 -14.78
CA SER A 512 -7.84 -2.27 -14.36
C SER A 512 -7.14 -3.53 -13.89
N SER A 513 -7.86 -4.49 -13.29
CA SER A 513 -7.31 -5.79 -12.93
C SER A 513 -6.86 -6.59 -14.16
N VAL A 514 -7.69 -6.65 -15.20
CA VAL A 514 -7.37 -7.30 -16.49
C VAL A 514 -6.16 -6.63 -17.14
N ILE A 515 -6.14 -5.29 -17.18
CA ILE A 515 -5.02 -4.53 -17.76
C ILE A 515 -3.71 -4.82 -17.01
N VAL A 516 -3.73 -4.80 -15.67
CA VAL A 516 -2.52 -5.07 -14.87
C VAL A 516 -2.07 -6.51 -14.98
N TYR A 517 -3.00 -7.46 -15.07
CA TYR A 517 -2.68 -8.87 -15.19
C TYR A 517 -1.94 -9.19 -16.51
N HIS A 518 -2.31 -8.51 -17.60
CA HIS A 518 -1.72 -8.76 -18.92
C HIS A 518 -0.67 -7.73 -19.37
N THR A 519 -0.57 -6.57 -18.71
CA THR A 519 0.32 -5.47 -19.13
C THR A 519 0.98 -4.79 -17.94
N THR A 520 1.12 -3.46 -17.95
CA THR A 520 1.71 -2.68 -16.85
C THR A 520 0.68 -1.71 -16.28
N TRP A 521 0.85 -1.31 -15.03
CA TRP A 521 -0.03 -0.33 -14.37
C TRP A 521 -0.14 1.02 -15.11
N ARG A 522 0.86 1.39 -15.93
CA ARG A 522 0.83 2.61 -16.75
C ARG A 522 -0.29 2.58 -17.78
N TRP A 523 -0.60 1.41 -18.31
CA TRP A 523 -1.69 1.24 -19.27
C TRP A 523 -3.08 1.48 -18.67
N ILE A 524 -3.24 1.44 -17.35
CA ILE A 524 -4.47 1.91 -16.70
C ILE A 524 -4.68 3.40 -17.01
N TYR A 525 -3.62 4.21 -16.92
CA TYR A 525 -3.71 5.64 -17.22
C TYR A 525 -3.86 5.89 -18.72
N TYR A 526 -3.12 5.21 -19.57
CA TYR A 526 -3.22 5.44 -21.02
C TYR A 526 -4.59 5.04 -21.58
N SER A 527 -5.13 3.88 -21.18
CA SER A 527 -6.47 3.48 -21.57
C SER A 527 -7.54 4.47 -21.10
N HIS A 528 -7.44 4.94 -19.85
CA HIS A 528 -8.34 5.96 -19.32
C HIS A 528 -8.15 7.31 -20.02
N ALA A 529 -6.93 7.71 -20.38
CA ALA A 529 -6.67 8.94 -21.12
C ALA A 529 -7.34 8.92 -22.49
N ILE A 530 -7.28 7.79 -23.22
CA ILE A 530 -7.93 7.64 -24.52
C ILE A 530 -9.44 7.81 -24.38
N VAL A 531 -10.06 7.09 -23.44
CA VAL A 531 -11.51 7.19 -23.18
C VAL A 531 -11.88 8.62 -22.79
N SER A 532 -11.12 9.23 -21.89
CA SER A 532 -11.33 10.61 -21.44
C SER A 532 -11.23 11.61 -22.59
N ALA A 533 -10.21 11.51 -23.44
CA ALA A 533 -10.01 12.38 -24.59
C ALA A 533 -11.20 12.31 -25.57
N VAL A 534 -11.71 11.11 -25.85
CA VAL A 534 -12.89 10.91 -26.69
C VAL A 534 -14.11 11.62 -26.09
N PHE A 535 -14.35 11.46 -24.78
CA PHE A 535 -15.47 12.16 -24.12
C PHE A 535 -15.31 13.68 -24.12
N VAL A 536 -14.10 14.21 -23.96
CA VAL A 536 -13.85 15.67 -24.04
C VAL A 536 -14.18 16.19 -25.43
N VAL A 537 -13.79 15.48 -26.49
CA VAL A 537 -14.15 15.82 -27.87
C VAL A 537 -15.67 15.81 -28.06
N ILE A 538 -16.36 14.77 -27.56
CA ILE A 538 -17.82 14.69 -27.61
C ILE A 538 -18.47 15.87 -26.89
N ILE A 539 -18.02 16.21 -25.68
CA ILE A 539 -18.55 17.34 -24.91
C ILE A 539 -18.31 18.65 -25.65
N PHE A 540 -17.13 18.84 -26.24
CA PHE A 540 -16.80 20.05 -26.97
C PHE A 540 -17.78 20.30 -28.14
N PHE A 541 -18.08 19.28 -28.95
CA PHE A 541 -18.92 19.44 -30.12
C PHE A 541 -20.43 19.36 -29.84
N PHE A 542 -20.87 18.50 -28.91
CA PHE A 542 -22.28 18.17 -28.74
C PHE A 542 -22.94 18.77 -27.50
N PHE A 543 -22.18 19.06 -26.43
CA PHE A 543 -22.76 19.60 -25.20
C PHE A 543 -23.05 21.10 -25.37
N LYS A 544 -24.33 21.48 -25.29
CA LYS A 544 -24.79 22.87 -25.41
C LYS A 544 -24.88 23.53 -24.04
N GLU A 545 -24.88 24.87 -24.02
CA GLU A 545 -25.08 25.62 -22.79
C GLU A 545 -26.48 25.36 -22.22
N THR A 546 -26.56 25.08 -20.92
CA THR A 546 -27.80 24.74 -20.23
C THR A 546 -28.29 25.84 -19.30
N ARG A 547 -27.41 26.76 -18.89
CA ARG A 547 -27.76 27.82 -17.94
C ARG A 547 -28.63 28.90 -18.57
N GLY A 548 -29.89 28.97 -18.14
CA GLY A 548 -30.88 29.92 -18.66
C GLY A 548 -30.45 31.39 -18.62
N SER A 549 -29.85 31.86 -17.51
CA SER A 549 -29.39 33.26 -17.39
C SER A 549 -28.32 33.62 -18.42
N VAL A 550 -27.40 32.70 -18.72
CA VAL A 550 -26.33 32.91 -19.70
C VAL A 550 -26.89 32.88 -21.13
N ILE A 551 -27.85 32.00 -21.40
CA ILE A 551 -28.55 31.97 -22.68
C ILE A 551 -29.32 33.28 -22.91
N LEU A 552 -30.02 33.78 -21.88
CA LEU A 552 -30.74 35.06 -21.95
C LEU A 552 -29.78 36.23 -22.16
N SER A 553 -28.64 36.26 -21.47
CA SER A 553 -27.60 37.29 -21.66
C SER A 553 -27.07 37.29 -23.11
N ARG A 554 -26.79 36.11 -23.68
CA ARG A 554 -26.37 35.99 -25.08
C ARG A 554 -27.45 36.48 -26.05
N LYS A 555 -28.72 36.15 -25.81
CA LYS A 555 -29.85 36.63 -26.64
C LYS A 555 -30.04 38.14 -26.53
N ALA A 556 -29.97 38.71 -25.33
CA ALA A 556 -30.06 40.15 -25.11
C ALA A 556 -28.92 40.90 -25.81
N HIS A 557 -27.69 40.40 -25.73
CA HIS A 557 -26.55 40.99 -26.42
C HIS A 557 -26.70 40.92 -27.95
N ALA A 558 -27.17 39.80 -28.49
CA ALA A 558 -27.44 39.68 -29.93
C ALA A 558 -28.54 40.65 -30.40
N LEU A 559 -29.62 40.80 -29.63
CA LEU A 559 -30.68 41.77 -29.90
C LEU A 559 -30.15 43.20 -29.83
N ASN A 560 -29.38 43.55 -28.80
CA ASN A 560 -28.81 44.89 -28.66
C ASN A 560 -27.86 45.22 -29.82
N LYS A 561 -27.02 44.26 -30.25
CA LYS A 561 -26.15 44.42 -31.42
C LYS A 561 -26.96 44.64 -32.72
N TYR A 562 -28.09 43.96 -32.86
CA TYR A 562 -29.01 44.18 -33.98
C TYR A 562 -29.62 45.59 -33.96
N TYR A 563 -30.07 46.07 -32.78
CA TYR A 563 -30.56 47.44 -32.63
C TYR A 563 -29.47 48.50 -32.87
N GLU A 564 -28.23 48.24 -32.44
CA GLU A 564 -27.08 49.11 -32.74
C GLU A 564 -26.83 49.19 -34.24
N ALA A 565 -26.83 48.06 -34.95
CA ALA A 565 -26.66 48.04 -36.40
C ALA A 565 -27.79 48.78 -37.15
N LEU A 566 -29.04 48.71 -36.65
CA LEU A 566 -30.17 49.47 -37.20
C LEU A 566 -30.01 50.98 -36.97
N GLU A 567 -29.55 51.38 -35.79
CA GLU A 567 -29.29 52.79 -35.46
C GLU A 567 -28.14 53.35 -36.30
N ASP A 568 -27.07 52.57 -36.52
CA ASP A 568 -25.97 52.93 -37.43
C ASP A 568 -26.46 53.09 -38.88
N ALA A 569 -27.48 52.33 -39.28
CA ALA A 569 -28.14 52.45 -40.59
C ALA A 569 -29.17 53.60 -40.66
N GLY A 570 -29.35 54.39 -39.59
CA GLY A 570 -30.24 55.54 -39.53
C GLY A 570 -31.68 55.25 -39.09
N HIS A 571 -31.98 54.02 -38.65
CA HIS A 571 -33.30 53.65 -38.13
C HIS A 571 -33.33 53.79 -36.59
N PHE A 572 -34.04 54.82 -36.09
CA PHE A 572 -34.09 55.12 -34.65
C PHE A 572 -35.44 54.79 -34.02
N GLY A 573 -35.40 53.94 -32.99
CA GLY A 573 -36.52 53.66 -32.07
C GLY A 573 -37.59 52.72 -32.61
N VAL A 574 -38.44 52.23 -31.69
CA VAL A 574 -39.53 51.29 -31.97
C VAL A 574 -40.85 51.92 -31.58
N ILE A 575 -41.85 51.82 -32.46
CA ILE A 575 -43.22 52.22 -32.18
C ILE A 575 -43.88 51.10 -31.38
N MET A 576 -44.12 51.33 -30.09
CA MET A 576 -44.79 50.38 -29.21
C MET A 576 -46.27 50.75 -29.08
N PRO A 577 -47.22 49.80 -29.16
CA PRO A 577 -48.61 50.07 -28.86
C PRO A 577 -48.76 50.44 -27.38
N ASN A 578 -49.42 51.56 -27.10
CA ASN A 578 -49.80 51.97 -25.75
C ASN A 578 -51.22 51.44 -25.46
N GLU A 579 -51.42 50.75 -24.33
CA GLU A 579 -52.74 50.25 -23.89
C GLU A 579 -53.74 51.36 -23.50
N SER A 580 -53.36 52.64 -23.60
CA SER A 580 -54.13 53.77 -23.03
C SER A 580 -54.52 54.88 -24.01
N GLY A 581 -54.56 54.62 -25.33
CA GLY A 581 -55.19 55.53 -26.30
C GLY A 581 -54.50 56.87 -26.61
N GLU A 582 -53.35 57.18 -26.03
CA GLU A 582 -52.55 58.37 -26.36
C GLU A 582 -51.45 58.11 -27.42
N LYS A 583 -51.03 59.20 -28.10
CA LYS A 583 -50.11 59.26 -29.26
C LYS A 583 -48.93 58.26 -29.17
N GLN A 584 -48.75 57.51 -30.26
CA GLN A 584 -47.61 56.60 -30.47
C GLN A 584 -46.29 57.33 -30.19
N CYS A 585 -45.50 56.82 -29.23
CA CYS A 585 -44.22 57.41 -28.82
C CYS A 585 -43.08 56.47 -29.22
N VAL A 586 -42.08 57.01 -29.93
CA VAL A 586 -40.89 56.28 -30.37
C VAL A 586 -39.96 56.09 -29.17
N LYS A 587 -39.68 54.82 -28.79
CA LYS A 587 -38.77 54.50 -27.68
C LYS A 587 -37.53 53.76 -28.17
N ARG A 588 -36.35 54.10 -27.65
CA ARG A 588 -35.11 53.35 -27.86
C ARG A 588 -35.08 52.18 -26.87
N ILE A 589 -35.02 50.96 -27.39
CA ILE A 589 -35.07 49.74 -26.56
C ILE A 589 -33.66 49.16 -26.42
N ARG A 590 -33.31 48.78 -25.19
CA ARG A 590 -32.15 47.94 -24.89
C ARG A 590 -32.56 46.85 -23.93
N TRP A 591 -32.24 45.62 -24.31
CA TRP A 591 -32.53 44.43 -23.51
C TRP A 591 -31.48 44.29 -22.43
N LYS A 592 -31.90 44.29 -21.17
CA LYS A 592 -31.05 44.02 -20.02
C LYS A 592 -31.54 42.78 -19.31
N VAL A 593 -30.61 41.99 -18.80
CA VAL A 593 -30.91 40.78 -18.04
C VAL A 593 -30.62 41.06 -16.57
N LYS A 594 -31.59 40.75 -15.70
CA LYS A 594 -31.48 40.96 -14.25
C LYS A 594 -30.22 40.35 -13.64
N SER A 595 -29.76 39.21 -14.16
CA SER A 595 -28.52 38.56 -13.70
C SER A 595 -27.26 39.35 -14.03
N ASP A 596 -27.26 40.12 -15.12
CA ASP A 596 -26.10 40.90 -15.56
C ASP A 596 -26.01 42.21 -14.78
N GLU A 597 -27.17 42.80 -14.42
CA GLU A 597 -27.23 43.97 -13.54
C GLU A 597 -26.84 43.65 -12.10
N GLN A 598 -27.16 42.45 -11.61
CA GLN A 598 -26.82 41.97 -10.27
C GLN A 598 -25.43 41.32 -10.20
N ARG A 599 -24.61 41.43 -11.25
CA ARG A 599 -23.31 40.77 -11.33
C ARG A 599 -22.31 41.47 -10.39
N ALA A 600 -21.90 40.77 -9.34
CA ALA A 600 -20.87 41.26 -8.41
C ALA A 600 -19.46 41.28 -9.06
N SER A 601 -18.52 41.98 -8.44
CA SER A 601 -17.10 41.99 -8.88
C SER A 601 -16.45 40.61 -8.75
N LEU A 602 -15.42 40.30 -9.56
CA LEU A 602 -14.77 38.97 -9.57
C LEU A 602 -14.27 38.53 -8.18
N GLY A 603 -13.70 39.45 -7.39
CA GLY A 603 -13.26 39.18 -6.02
C GLY A 603 -14.42 38.90 -5.05
N GLN A 604 -15.51 39.68 -5.11
CA GLN A 604 -16.71 39.41 -4.32
C GLN A 604 -17.37 38.09 -4.73
N MET A 605 -17.37 37.76 -6.03
CA MET A 605 -17.88 36.50 -6.53
C MET A 605 -17.07 35.32 -6.00
N ILE A 606 -15.73 35.37 -6.02
CA ILE A 606 -14.87 34.32 -5.45
C ILE A 606 -15.09 34.19 -3.94
N SER A 607 -15.18 35.30 -3.21
CA SER A 607 -15.43 35.30 -1.76
C SER A 607 -16.79 34.67 -1.40
N ILE A 608 -17.86 35.08 -2.08
CA ILE A 608 -19.20 34.51 -1.91
C ILE A 608 -19.21 33.01 -2.29
N SER A 609 -18.45 32.63 -3.31
CA SER A 609 -18.34 31.25 -3.81
C SER A 609 -17.61 30.33 -2.81
N LEU A 610 -16.54 30.81 -2.18
CA LEU A 610 -15.81 30.07 -1.16
C LEU A 610 -16.57 30.02 0.17
N TYR A 611 -17.27 31.08 0.54
CA TYR A 611 -18.01 31.15 1.80
C TYR A 611 -19.27 30.29 1.81
N ARG A 612 -20.06 30.32 0.73
CA ARG A 612 -21.43 29.79 0.72
C ARG A 612 -21.53 28.28 1.01
N PRO A 613 -20.72 27.39 0.41
CA PRO A 613 -20.79 25.97 0.71
C PRO A 613 -20.43 25.63 2.17
N PHE A 614 -19.40 26.28 2.74
CA PHE A 614 -19.05 26.09 4.16
C PHE A 614 -20.10 26.65 5.09
N HIS A 615 -20.63 27.83 4.78
CA HIS A 615 -21.74 28.38 5.53
C HIS A 615 -22.92 27.41 5.53
N MET A 616 -23.38 26.96 4.36
CA MET A 616 -24.46 25.96 4.27
C MET A 616 -24.12 24.68 5.05
N LEU A 617 -22.89 24.18 4.97
CA LEU A 617 -22.50 22.96 5.68
C LEU A 617 -22.63 23.09 7.20
N PHE A 618 -22.25 24.24 7.78
CA PHE A 618 -22.24 24.44 9.23
C PHE A 618 -23.50 25.10 9.78
N THR A 619 -24.28 25.80 8.96
CA THR A 619 -25.51 26.49 9.38
C THR A 619 -26.79 25.75 9.02
N GLU A 620 -26.76 24.85 8.04
CA GLU A 620 -27.93 24.08 7.59
C GLU A 620 -27.81 22.63 8.10
N PRO A 621 -28.57 22.24 9.15
CA PRO A 621 -28.50 20.89 9.70
C PRO A 621 -28.78 19.80 8.65
N VAL A 622 -29.69 20.08 7.71
CA VAL A 622 -30.04 19.15 6.62
C VAL A 622 -28.83 18.88 5.72
N VAL A 623 -28.10 19.93 5.32
CA VAL A 623 -26.90 19.80 4.50
C VAL A 623 -25.82 19.03 5.28
N PHE A 624 -25.61 19.34 6.56
CA PHE A 624 -24.63 18.66 7.40
C PHE A 624 -24.87 17.15 7.48
N PHE A 625 -26.08 16.73 7.92
CA PHE A 625 -26.37 15.30 8.15
C PHE A 625 -26.42 14.49 6.85
N PHE A 626 -26.94 15.05 5.75
CA PHE A 626 -26.89 14.39 4.44
C PHE A 626 -25.48 14.31 3.88
N SER A 627 -24.65 15.32 4.13
CA SER A 627 -23.24 15.29 3.77
C SER A 627 -22.50 14.19 4.51
N LEU A 628 -22.74 14.06 5.82
CA LEU A 628 -22.16 13.01 6.65
C LEU A 628 -22.63 11.60 6.22
N TRP A 629 -23.93 11.43 5.96
CA TRP A 629 -24.49 10.14 5.54
C TRP A 629 -23.97 9.68 4.17
N ALA A 630 -23.92 10.60 3.20
CA ALA A 630 -23.34 10.32 1.89
C ALA A 630 -21.82 10.06 1.99
N ALA A 631 -21.09 10.84 2.80
CA ALA A 631 -19.66 10.65 3.00
C ALA A 631 -19.32 9.28 3.61
N PHE A 632 -20.07 8.84 4.62
CA PHE A 632 -19.92 7.51 5.20
C PHE A 632 -20.14 6.41 4.15
N SER A 633 -21.20 6.52 3.35
CA SER A 633 -21.52 5.55 2.30
C SER A 633 -20.41 5.48 1.23
N TRP A 634 -19.82 6.62 0.87
CA TRP A 634 -18.66 6.68 -0.03
C TRP A 634 -17.38 6.12 0.60
N ALA A 635 -17.17 6.30 1.91
CA ALA A 635 -16.03 5.71 2.61
C ALA A 635 -16.13 4.17 2.60
N VAL A 636 -17.32 3.61 2.87
CA VAL A 636 -17.59 2.18 2.76
C VAL A 636 -17.29 1.67 1.34
N LEU A 637 -17.76 2.38 0.33
CA LEU A 637 -17.50 2.05 -1.08
C LEU A 637 -16.00 2.00 -1.39
N TYR A 638 -15.22 2.97 -0.89
CA TYR A 638 -13.77 2.97 -1.09
C TYR A 638 -13.04 1.87 -0.31
N LEU A 639 -13.52 1.52 0.89
CA LEU A 639 -12.96 0.40 1.65
C LEU A 639 -13.13 -0.93 0.91
N GLN A 640 -14.21 -1.08 0.12
CA GLN A 640 -14.41 -2.28 -0.71
C GLN A 640 -13.30 -2.50 -1.72
N PHE A 641 -12.66 -1.44 -2.23
CA PHE A 641 -11.51 -1.58 -3.15
C PHE A 641 -10.30 -2.27 -2.52
N GLY A 642 -10.15 -2.19 -1.20
CA GLY A 642 -9.13 -2.93 -0.46
C GLY A 642 -9.62 -4.28 0.05
N SER A 643 -10.84 -4.33 0.59
CA SER A 643 -11.36 -5.54 1.26
C SER A 643 -11.79 -6.64 0.29
N VAL A 644 -12.33 -6.31 -0.88
CA VAL A 644 -12.73 -7.32 -1.88
C VAL A 644 -11.50 -8.07 -2.39
N PRO A 645 -10.42 -7.42 -2.86
CA PRO A 645 -9.22 -8.16 -3.23
C PRO A 645 -8.63 -8.97 -2.09
N LEU A 646 -8.62 -8.42 -0.88
CA LEU A 646 -8.11 -9.13 0.30
C LEU A 646 -8.84 -10.45 0.55
N VAL A 647 -10.18 -10.45 0.58
CA VAL A 647 -10.98 -11.65 0.85
C VAL A 647 -10.83 -12.66 -0.29
N PHE A 648 -10.98 -12.23 -1.54
CA PHE A 648 -10.99 -13.18 -2.66
C PHE A 648 -9.61 -13.75 -2.99
N GLN A 649 -8.53 -12.97 -2.83
CA GLN A 649 -7.17 -13.47 -3.05
C GLN A 649 -6.69 -14.33 -1.87
N THR A 650 -6.98 -13.92 -0.63
CA THR A 650 -6.47 -14.61 0.57
C THR A 650 -7.29 -15.85 0.93
N ASN A 651 -8.63 -15.73 0.90
CA ASN A 651 -9.52 -16.79 1.40
C ASN A 651 -10.04 -17.71 0.29
N HIS A 652 -10.12 -17.21 -0.96
CA HIS A 652 -10.60 -18.00 -2.11
C HIS A 652 -9.52 -18.28 -3.17
N GLY A 653 -8.27 -17.85 -2.95
CA GLY A 653 -7.14 -18.13 -3.83
C GLY A 653 -7.25 -17.51 -5.23
N PHE A 654 -8.09 -16.48 -5.41
CA PHE A 654 -8.25 -15.83 -6.72
C PHE A 654 -6.98 -15.10 -7.14
N ASN A 655 -6.65 -15.15 -8.42
CA ASN A 655 -5.61 -14.30 -8.99
C ASN A 655 -6.11 -12.84 -9.12
N VAL A 656 -5.23 -11.92 -9.55
CA VAL A 656 -5.55 -10.48 -9.66
C VAL A 656 -6.75 -10.21 -10.57
N GLU A 657 -6.83 -10.89 -11.71
CA GLU A 657 -7.93 -10.73 -12.68
C GLU A 657 -9.25 -11.27 -12.12
N GLN A 658 -9.25 -12.49 -11.59
CA GLN A 658 -10.42 -13.12 -10.97
C GLN A 658 -10.95 -12.31 -9.79
N SER A 659 -10.04 -11.76 -8.99
CA SER A 659 -10.36 -10.87 -7.87
C SER A 659 -11.01 -9.57 -8.34
N GLY A 660 -10.52 -8.98 -9.44
CA GLY A 660 -11.16 -7.83 -10.06
C GLY A 660 -12.51 -8.15 -10.72
N ALA A 661 -12.69 -9.38 -11.21
CA ALA A 661 -13.95 -9.84 -11.80
C ALA A 661 -15.13 -9.79 -10.82
N VAL A 662 -14.87 -9.88 -9.50
CA VAL A 662 -15.88 -9.78 -8.45
C VAL A 662 -16.61 -8.43 -8.48
N PHE A 663 -15.95 -7.35 -8.90
CA PHE A 663 -16.57 -6.02 -9.03
C PHE A 663 -17.69 -5.97 -10.10
N THR A 664 -17.84 -7.01 -10.91
CA THR A 664 -19.02 -7.21 -11.77
C THR A 664 -20.31 -7.27 -10.93
N SER A 665 -20.25 -7.78 -9.68
CA SER A 665 -21.42 -7.81 -8.79
C SER A 665 -21.93 -6.41 -8.48
N MET A 666 -21.03 -5.42 -8.33
CA MET A 666 -21.39 -4.02 -8.17
C MET A 666 -22.07 -3.48 -9.44
N CYS A 667 -21.53 -3.79 -10.61
CA CYS A 667 -22.08 -3.35 -11.89
C CYS A 667 -23.52 -3.85 -12.08
N VAL A 668 -23.75 -5.14 -11.84
CA VAL A 668 -25.08 -5.76 -11.94
C VAL A 668 -26.04 -5.17 -10.90
N ALA A 669 -25.60 -5.04 -9.65
CA ALA A 669 -26.41 -4.46 -8.58
C ALA A 669 -26.84 -3.01 -8.87
N VAL A 670 -25.93 -2.20 -9.43
CA VAL A 670 -26.24 -0.81 -9.82
C VAL A 670 -27.27 -0.76 -10.93
N ILE A 671 -27.16 -1.61 -11.96
CA ILE A 671 -28.17 -1.67 -13.04
C ILE A 671 -29.55 -1.98 -12.46
N ILE A 672 -29.65 -3.00 -11.60
CA ILE A 672 -30.89 -3.41 -10.95
C ILE A 672 -31.45 -2.26 -10.09
N ALA A 673 -30.62 -1.66 -9.23
CA ALA A 673 -31.03 -0.60 -8.33
C ALA A 673 -31.43 0.70 -9.07
N THR A 674 -30.78 1.05 -10.19
CA THR A 674 -31.19 2.16 -11.05
C THR A 674 -32.55 1.90 -11.68
N LEU A 675 -32.80 0.70 -12.21
CA LEU A 675 -34.11 0.35 -12.76
C LEU A 675 -35.21 0.44 -11.68
N ILE A 676 -34.98 -0.15 -10.51
CA ILE A 676 -35.89 -0.04 -9.36
C ILE A 676 -36.16 1.44 -9.04
N SER A 677 -35.12 2.27 -8.98
CA SER A 677 -35.24 3.68 -8.64
C SER A 677 -36.07 4.51 -9.63
N ILE A 678 -36.04 4.14 -10.92
CA ILE A 678 -36.82 4.80 -11.97
C ILE A 678 -38.31 4.40 -11.90
N TYR A 679 -38.60 3.12 -11.68
CA TYR A 679 -39.97 2.60 -11.74
C TYR A 679 -40.73 2.65 -10.41
N GLN A 680 -40.04 2.65 -9.27
CA GLN A 680 -40.67 2.56 -7.93
C GLN A 680 -41.73 3.64 -7.68
N GLU A 681 -41.48 4.89 -8.11
CA GLU A 681 -42.38 6.01 -7.86
C GLU A 681 -43.69 5.83 -8.63
N ARG A 682 -43.63 5.35 -9.88
CA ARG A 682 -44.81 5.07 -10.72
C ARG A 682 -45.66 3.91 -10.22
N VAL A 683 -45.03 2.93 -9.57
CA VAL A 683 -45.73 1.77 -9.01
C VAL A 683 -46.47 2.19 -7.74
N VAL A 684 -45.78 2.86 -6.81
CA VAL A 684 -46.38 3.28 -5.53
C VAL A 684 -47.44 4.36 -5.70
N SER A 685 -47.28 5.28 -6.66
CA SER A 685 -48.29 6.31 -6.94
C SER A 685 -49.64 5.75 -7.38
N ARG A 686 -49.73 4.47 -7.75
CA ARG A 686 -51.01 3.77 -8.04
C ARG A 686 -51.76 3.37 -6.77
N PHE A 687 -51.06 3.25 -5.64
CA PHE A 687 -51.60 2.75 -4.38
C PHE A 687 -51.64 3.81 -3.27
N VAL A 688 -50.78 4.84 -3.34
CA VAL A 688 -50.65 5.87 -2.30
C VAL A 688 -50.42 7.25 -2.91
N THR A 689 -51.21 8.25 -2.49
CA THR A 689 -51.00 9.67 -2.82
C THR A 689 -50.00 10.27 -1.84
N LEU A 690 -48.78 10.55 -2.31
CA LEU A 690 -47.74 11.18 -1.48
C LEU A 690 -47.81 12.72 -1.57
N PRO A 691 -47.48 13.45 -0.49
CA PRO A 691 -47.45 14.91 -0.51
C PRO A 691 -46.46 15.44 -1.55
N ASN A 692 -46.76 16.58 -2.18
CA ASN A 692 -45.85 17.25 -3.12
C ASN A 692 -44.78 18.07 -2.37
N THR A 693 -44.01 17.38 -1.52
CA THR A 693 -42.92 17.97 -0.74
C THR A 693 -41.60 17.26 -1.04
N PRO A 694 -40.43 17.91 -0.87
CA PRO A 694 -39.13 17.28 -1.07
C PRO A 694 -38.92 15.99 -0.25
N GLU A 695 -39.58 15.83 0.90
CA GLU A 695 -39.55 14.62 1.73
C GLU A 695 -40.08 13.38 1.00
N LYS A 696 -40.91 13.53 -0.04
CA LYS A 696 -41.36 12.43 -0.91
C LYS A 696 -40.19 11.60 -1.45
N ARG A 697 -39.04 12.24 -1.70
CA ARG A 697 -37.83 11.59 -2.22
C ARG A 697 -37.17 10.65 -1.20
N LEU A 698 -37.47 10.76 0.10
CA LEU A 698 -36.80 10.01 1.18
C LEU A 698 -37.51 8.70 1.55
N TYR A 699 -38.80 8.54 1.27
CA TYR A 699 -39.57 7.36 1.69
C TYR A 699 -38.96 6.04 1.23
N PHE A 700 -38.52 5.96 -0.02
CA PHE A 700 -37.86 4.77 -0.56
C PHE A 700 -36.46 4.56 0.05
N ALA A 701 -35.74 5.65 0.27
CA ALA A 701 -34.39 5.62 0.85
C ALA A 701 -34.40 5.10 2.30
N CYS A 702 -35.44 5.41 3.07
CA CYS A 702 -35.62 4.89 4.44
C CYS A 702 -35.59 3.36 4.51
N VAL A 703 -36.11 2.67 3.49
CA VAL A 703 -36.14 1.21 3.43
C VAL A 703 -34.89 0.67 2.73
N GLN A 704 -34.54 1.22 1.57
CA GLN A 704 -33.45 0.70 0.74
C GLN A 704 -32.06 0.94 1.34
N ALA A 705 -31.88 1.97 2.16
CA ALA A 705 -30.61 2.22 2.82
C ALA A 705 -30.19 1.08 3.78
N VAL A 706 -31.13 0.24 4.24
CA VAL A 706 -30.86 -0.95 5.06
C VAL A 706 -30.06 -2.01 4.31
N LEU A 707 -30.14 -2.03 2.96
CA LEU A 707 -29.36 -2.95 2.14
C LEU A 707 -27.84 -2.74 2.32
N MET A 708 -27.39 -1.52 2.64
CA MET A 708 -25.98 -1.23 2.90
C MET A 708 -25.44 -2.00 4.12
N PRO A 709 -25.94 -1.79 5.36
CA PRO A 709 -25.47 -2.54 6.52
C PRO A 709 -25.77 -4.04 6.42
N ALA A 710 -26.89 -4.44 5.81
CA ALA A 710 -27.20 -5.85 5.59
C ALA A 710 -26.17 -6.52 4.66
N GLY A 711 -25.81 -5.87 3.55
CA GLY A 711 -24.77 -6.35 2.63
C GLY A 711 -23.39 -6.39 3.29
N LEU A 712 -23.05 -5.41 4.14
CA LEU A 712 -21.79 -5.42 4.90
C LEU A 712 -21.70 -6.58 5.89
N PHE A 713 -22.77 -6.83 6.65
CA PHE A 713 -22.84 -7.96 7.56
C PHE A 713 -22.76 -9.28 6.80
N TRP A 714 -23.51 -9.41 5.70
CA TRP A 714 -23.47 -10.58 4.83
C TRP A 714 -22.07 -10.82 4.27
N PHE A 715 -21.35 -9.77 3.84
CA PHE A 715 -20.00 -9.87 3.33
C PHE A 715 -19.02 -10.38 4.39
N GLY A 716 -19.07 -9.83 5.60
CA GLY A 716 -18.24 -10.28 6.73
C GLY A 716 -18.51 -11.74 7.09
N TRP A 717 -19.78 -12.11 7.24
CA TRP A 717 -20.21 -13.46 7.59
C TRP A 717 -19.86 -14.52 6.53
N SER A 718 -19.86 -14.14 5.25
CA SER A 718 -19.60 -15.05 4.14
C SER A 718 -18.14 -15.03 3.63
N SER A 719 -17.24 -14.36 4.33
CA SER A 719 -15.84 -14.23 3.91
C SER A 719 -14.97 -15.47 4.14
N TYR A 720 -15.46 -16.48 4.86
CA TYR A 720 -14.69 -17.68 5.19
C TYR A 720 -14.35 -18.53 3.95
N PRO A 721 -13.17 -19.20 3.92
CA PRO A 721 -12.80 -20.10 2.82
C PRO A 721 -13.80 -21.23 2.55
N SER A 722 -14.54 -21.66 3.58
CA SER A 722 -15.56 -22.72 3.49
C SER A 722 -16.85 -22.29 2.80
N VAL A 723 -17.11 -20.98 2.70
CA VAL A 723 -18.32 -20.44 2.06
C VAL A 723 -18.01 -20.17 0.58
N HIS A 724 -18.91 -20.57 -0.32
CA HIS A 724 -18.69 -20.39 -1.76
C HIS A 724 -18.57 -18.90 -2.10
N TRP A 725 -17.55 -18.53 -2.89
CA TRP A 725 -17.16 -17.15 -3.26
C TRP A 725 -18.31 -16.28 -3.82
N ILE A 726 -19.35 -16.90 -4.37
CA ILE A 726 -20.53 -16.19 -4.87
C ILE A 726 -21.30 -15.46 -3.77
N ALA A 727 -21.32 -16.00 -2.54
CA ALA A 727 -22.04 -15.39 -1.42
C ALA A 727 -21.45 -14.03 -1.02
N PRO A 728 -20.13 -13.89 -0.76
CA PRO A 728 -19.54 -12.57 -0.52
C PRO A 728 -19.63 -11.66 -1.75
N ALA A 729 -19.60 -12.20 -2.97
CA ALA A 729 -19.78 -11.40 -4.18
C ALA A 729 -21.17 -10.76 -4.27
N MET A 730 -22.23 -11.53 -3.96
CA MET A 730 -23.61 -11.00 -3.89
C MET A 730 -23.79 -10.01 -2.74
N ALA A 731 -23.10 -10.22 -1.62
CA ALA A 731 -23.12 -9.30 -0.49
C ALA A 731 -22.56 -7.91 -0.85
N VAL A 732 -21.48 -7.86 -1.64
CA VAL A 732 -20.95 -6.61 -2.23
C VAL A 732 -22.00 -5.92 -3.09
N GLY A 733 -22.72 -6.68 -3.94
CA GLY A 733 -23.82 -6.17 -4.74
C GLY A 733 -24.94 -5.57 -3.88
N CYS A 734 -25.40 -6.29 -2.85
CA CYS A 734 -26.42 -5.82 -1.92
C CYS A 734 -26.02 -4.51 -1.23
N ALA A 735 -24.78 -4.44 -0.72
CA ALA A 735 -24.26 -3.21 -0.11
C ALA A 735 -24.27 -2.04 -1.11
N THR A 736 -23.88 -2.30 -2.36
CA THR A 736 -23.86 -1.30 -3.43
C THR A 736 -25.25 -0.75 -3.76
N MET A 737 -26.29 -1.58 -3.74
CA MET A 737 -27.68 -1.12 -3.92
C MET A 737 -28.10 -0.13 -2.85
N GLY A 738 -27.74 -0.40 -1.58
CA GLY A 738 -27.98 0.51 -0.48
C GLY A 738 -27.24 1.84 -0.66
N ILE A 739 -25.96 1.80 -1.03
CA ILE A 739 -25.14 2.99 -1.29
C ILE A 739 -25.75 3.84 -2.42
N LEU A 740 -26.23 3.20 -3.51
CA LEU A 740 -26.89 3.91 -4.61
C LEU A 740 -28.13 4.68 -4.13
N SER A 741 -28.97 4.03 -3.32
CA SER A 741 -30.20 4.63 -2.82
C SER A 741 -29.92 5.84 -1.92
N ILE A 742 -28.94 5.73 -1.02
CA ILE A 742 -28.48 6.84 -0.18
C ILE A 742 -28.00 8.01 -1.04
N TYR A 743 -27.15 7.71 -2.03
CA TYR A 743 -26.56 8.72 -2.90
C TYR A 743 -27.62 9.46 -3.74
N LEU A 744 -28.55 8.72 -4.35
CA LEU A 744 -29.64 9.28 -5.14
C LEU A 744 -30.59 10.15 -4.29
N ALA A 745 -30.92 9.70 -3.08
CA ALA A 745 -31.81 10.42 -2.18
C ALA A 745 -31.23 11.78 -1.76
N VAL A 746 -29.94 11.81 -1.39
CA VAL A 746 -29.25 13.05 -1.03
C VAL A 746 -29.19 14.01 -2.22
N PHE A 747 -28.88 13.52 -3.42
CA PHE A 747 -28.82 14.35 -4.63
C PHE A 747 -30.17 14.97 -4.97
N ASN A 748 -31.24 14.16 -5.02
CA ASN A 748 -32.58 14.63 -5.33
C ASN A 748 -33.07 15.65 -4.29
N TYR A 749 -32.93 15.34 -3.00
CA TYR A 749 -33.44 16.20 -1.94
C TYR A 749 -32.71 17.55 -1.88
N LEU A 750 -31.38 17.57 -2.01
CA LEU A 750 -30.62 18.83 -2.01
C LEU A 750 -30.94 19.68 -3.25
N ALA A 751 -31.13 19.04 -4.41
CA ALA A 751 -31.52 19.74 -5.64
C ALA A 751 -32.91 20.37 -5.56
N ASP A 752 -33.88 19.66 -4.97
CA ASP A 752 -35.26 20.13 -4.83
C ASP A 752 -35.44 21.12 -3.67
N THR A 753 -34.61 21.07 -2.62
CA THR A 753 -34.72 21.99 -1.48
C THR A 753 -34.04 23.35 -1.75
N TYR A 754 -32.88 23.33 -2.41
CA TYR A 754 -32.05 24.54 -2.55
C TYR A 754 -32.08 25.16 -3.95
N HIS A 755 -32.77 24.54 -4.93
CA HIS A 755 -33.00 25.06 -6.29
C HIS A 755 -31.82 25.84 -6.90
N ARG A 756 -31.86 27.17 -6.81
CA ARG A 756 -30.84 28.09 -7.36
C ARG A 756 -29.45 27.86 -6.77
N PHE A 757 -29.36 27.38 -5.53
CA PHE A 757 -28.11 27.06 -4.82
C PHE A 757 -27.83 25.55 -4.73
N ALA A 758 -28.54 24.72 -5.50
CA ALA A 758 -28.35 23.26 -5.49
C ALA A 758 -26.89 22.86 -5.73
N SER A 759 -26.19 23.53 -6.66
CA SER A 759 -24.78 23.26 -6.93
C SER A 759 -23.88 23.58 -5.73
N SER A 760 -24.17 24.61 -4.94
CA SER A 760 -23.43 24.94 -3.71
C SER A 760 -23.68 23.92 -2.59
N ALA A 761 -24.92 23.43 -2.41
CA ALA A 761 -25.25 22.40 -1.44
C ALA A 761 -24.60 21.05 -1.77
N ILE A 762 -24.60 20.66 -3.05
CA ILE A 762 -23.94 19.43 -3.53
C ILE A 762 -22.41 19.54 -3.44
N ALA A 763 -21.87 20.74 -3.67
CA ALA A 763 -20.45 21.00 -3.47
C ALA A 763 -20.07 20.81 -1.98
N ALA A 764 -20.85 21.36 -1.04
CA ALA A 764 -20.63 21.18 0.39
C ALA A 764 -20.61 19.68 0.77
N GLN A 765 -21.56 18.91 0.25
CA GLN A 765 -21.60 17.46 0.40
C GLN A 765 -20.34 16.75 -0.11
N SER A 766 -19.80 17.22 -1.24
CA SER A 766 -18.58 16.64 -1.84
C SER A 766 -17.33 16.94 -1.01
N CYS A 767 -17.27 18.06 -0.30
CA CYS A 767 -16.16 18.39 0.60
C CYS A 767 -16.09 17.44 1.81
N CYS A 768 -17.24 17.00 2.33
CA CYS A 768 -17.31 16.05 3.45
C CYS A 768 -16.83 14.63 3.10
N LYS A 769 -16.51 14.34 1.84
CA LYS A 769 -15.91 13.05 1.43
C LYS A 769 -14.43 12.93 1.88
N MET A 770 -13.82 13.99 2.43
CA MET A 770 -12.50 13.99 3.12
C MET A 770 -12.63 13.40 4.55
N PRO A 771 -11.55 12.87 5.18
CA PRO A 771 -11.61 11.70 6.06
C PRO A 771 -12.35 11.94 7.38
N LEU A 772 -13.66 11.71 7.37
CA LEU A 772 -14.42 11.25 8.54
C LEU A 772 -14.49 9.71 8.59
N ALA A 773 -13.63 9.04 7.82
CA ALA A 773 -13.48 7.58 7.75
C ALA A 773 -13.08 6.92 9.10
N GLY A 774 -12.83 7.70 10.15
CA GLY A 774 -12.49 7.21 11.49
C GLY A 774 -13.68 6.91 12.40
N ILE A 775 -14.94 7.10 11.97
CA ILE A 775 -16.13 6.87 12.83
C ILE A 775 -16.88 5.62 12.34
N SER A 776 -16.28 4.44 12.57
CA SER A 776 -16.83 3.14 12.16
C SER A 776 -18.16 2.78 12.85
N TRP A 777 -18.37 3.24 14.08
CA TRP A 777 -19.54 2.87 14.90
C TRP A 777 -20.83 3.66 14.59
N ALA A 778 -20.74 4.76 13.83
CA ALA A 778 -21.89 5.64 13.56
C ALA A 778 -22.75 5.22 12.35
N GLY A 779 -22.31 4.25 11.54
CA GLY A 779 -22.96 3.90 10.27
C GLY A 779 -24.42 3.48 10.39
N ALA A 780 -24.76 2.67 11.39
CA ALA A 780 -26.14 2.23 11.65
C ALA A 780 -27.01 3.37 12.24
N ALA A 781 -26.42 4.29 12.99
CA ALA A 781 -27.13 5.47 13.47
C ALA A 781 -27.45 6.43 12.31
N LEU A 782 -26.57 6.53 11.30
CA LEU A 782 -26.78 7.39 10.14
C LEU A 782 -27.91 6.91 9.22
N THR A 783 -28.29 5.62 9.25
CA THR A 783 -29.49 5.15 8.52
C THR A 783 -30.81 5.67 9.13
N LEU A 784 -30.79 6.26 10.33
CA LEU A 784 -31.96 6.92 10.94
C LEU A 784 -32.16 8.36 10.43
N VAL A 785 -31.14 8.97 9.81
CA VAL A 785 -31.20 10.34 9.27
C VAL A 785 -32.39 10.57 8.30
N PRO A 786 -32.65 9.73 7.29
CA PRO A 786 -33.80 9.92 6.41
C PRO A 786 -35.14 9.77 7.13
N TRP A 787 -35.22 8.94 8.19
CA TRP A 787 -36.44 8.79 9.00
C TRP A 787 -36.76 10.05 9.80
N VAL A 788 -35.75 10.64 10.46
CA VAL A 788 -35.91 11.89 11.21
C VAL A 788 -36.37 13.02 10.28
N LEU A 789 -35.80 13.13 9.08
CA LEU A 789 -36.19 14.16 8.12
C LEU A 789 -37.53 13.86 7.43
N SER A 790 -37.92 12.60 7.27
CA SER A 790 -39.25 12.26 6.76
C SER A 790 -40.36 12.64 7.74
N PHE A 791 -40.12 12.54 9.05
CA PHE A 791 -41.12 12.89 10.08
C PHE A 791 -41.09 14.37 10.50
N TYR A 792 -39.90 14.98 10.56
CA TYR A 792 -39.71 16.33 11.08
C TYR A 792 -39.22 17.35 10.03
N GLY A 793 -39.07 16.94 8.76
CA GLY A 793 -38.51 17.74 7.67
C GLY A 793 -39.09 19.15 7.53
N PRO A 794 -40.42 19.34 7.49
CA PRO A 794 -41.02 20.67 7.40
C PRO A 794 -40.64 21.59 8.58
N ARG A 795 -40.59 21.04 9.81
CA ARG A 795 -40.20 21.80 11.02
C ARG A 795 -38.71 22.16 11.03
N ILE A 796 -37.87 21.30 10.46
CA ILE A 796 -36.43 21.53 10.35
C ILE A 796 -36.14 22.56 9.25
N ARG A 797 -36.82 22.48 8.10
CA ARG A 797 -36.67 23.45 7.00
C ARG A 797 -37.19 24.84 7.37
N ALA A 798 -38.30 24.94 8.11
CA ALA A 798 -38.83 26.23 8.58
C ALA A 798 -37.88 26.99 9.53
N LYS A 799 -36.88 26.31 10.11
CA LYS A 799 -35.82 26.95 10.92
C LYS A 799 -34.62 27.41 10.10
N SER A 800 -34.53 27.03 8.82
CA SER A 800 -33.50 27.48 7.89
C SER A 800 -33.89 28.79 7.24
N LYS A 801 -33.05 29.83 7.37
CA LYS A 801 -33.26 31.12 6.71
C LYS A 801 -33.21 30.99 5.19
N LEU A 802 -32.24 30.23 4.66
CA LEU A 802 -32.02 30.05 3.23
C LEU A 802 -33.10 29.19 2.55
N ALA A 803 -33.56 28.13 3.20
CA ALA A 803 -34.63 27.29 2.65
C ALA A 803 -35.99 28.01 2.72
N SER A 804 -36.22 28.84 3.75
CA SER A 804 -37.46 29.61 3.91
C SER A 804 -37.56 30.77 2.91
N GLU A 805 -36.45 31.42 2.55
CA GLU A 805 -36.40 32.45 1.50
C GLU A 805 -36.74 31.91 0.09
N LEU A 806 -36.55 30.62 -0.15
CA LEU A 806 -36.82 29.96 -1.43
C LEU A 806 -38.19 29.28 -1.51
N ALA A 807 -38.90 29.17 -0.37
CA ALA A 807 -40.24 28.59 -0.28
C ALA A 807 -41.36 29.61 -0.57
N HIS A 808 -41.00 30.90 -0.69
CA HIS A 808 -41.84 32.02 -1.08
C HIS A 808 -41.42 32.52 -2.46
#